data_AF-A0A3D1GW62-F1
#
_entry.id   AF-A0A3D1GW62-F1
#
_cell.length_a   1.000
_cell.length_b   1.000
_cell.length_c   1.000
_cell.angle_alpha   90.00
_cell.angle_beta   90.00
_cell.angle_gamma   90.00
#
_symmetry.space_group_name_H-M   'P 1'
#
loop_
_entity.id
_entity.type
_entity.pdbx_description
1 polymer ?
#
loop_
_entity_poly.entity_id
_entity_poly.type
_entity_poly.pdbx_seq_one_letter_code
_entity_poly.pdbx_strand_id
1 'polypeptide(L)'
;MKYGFIKVASAVPMVKVGDVKYNVEQIENLTVQAEGKGVEVIVFPELSVTGYSCQDLFSQNLLLEVAEQGVMMLLDFTRKLDIITIVGAPVVAGDLLLNCAVVIQQGQILGIVPKTYLPNYSEFYEKRWFASAQDLLETELRFAGHTVKVTPDLQLFRTYDGVRFGVEICEDVWAPAPPSNKLALAGADLIFNLSASDELIGKHNYLKSLLSQQSARTMTGYVYSSCGFGESTQDVVYGGNALIYENGQMLEEGERFATVSQMVTAQIDVERLRSERRTNSTYVNAQRNIKYSILDHQFGIRNIEASPAENDREFVLERPVNPHPFIPTSADMKASCEEIFNIQVMGLAKRIVHTGAKTVVVGISGGLDSTLALLVCVKTFDKLGMNRKGIVGVTMPGFGTTDRTYNNAITLMESLGITIREISIAKAVTQHFEDIGHDASVHDVTYENSQARERTQILMDLANQLGGMVIGTGDLSELALGWATYNGDHMSMYGVNASIPKTLIRHLVNYVAESGVDEQSRNTLLDIIDTPISPELIPADENGNIKQKTEDLVGPYELHDFFLYYFLRFGYRPAKIYLLAKKAFIDTDVQRVKISDNDPDSYDEETIKKWLKTFVRRFFNQQFKRSCLPDGPKVGSVSLSPRGDWRMPSDANSTIWLQDAENL
;
A
#
# COMPACT_ATOMS: atom_id res chain seq x y z
N MET A 1 -12.70 15.45 6.35
CA MET A 1 -11.89 14.33 5.84
C MET A 1 -12.55 13.86 4.57
N LYS A 2 -12.10 14.40 3.44
CA LYS A 2 -12.61 14.05 2.12
C LYS A 2 -11.80 12.88 1.57
N TYR A 3 -12.48 11.85 1.04
CA TYR A 3 -11.86 10.61 0.54
C TYR A 3 -10.95 9.85 1.52
N GLY A 4 -11.08 10.06 2.83
CA GLY A 4 -10.30 9.34 3.82
C GLY A 4 -8.90 9.91 4.11
N PHE A 5 -8.54 11.05 3.52
CA PHE A 5 -7.22 11.67 3.70
C PHE A 5 -7.23 12.79 4.73
N ILE A 6 -6.13 12.90 5.47
CA ILE A 6 -5.79 14.04 6.34
C ILE A 6 -4.41 14.57 5.95
N LYS A 7 -4.26 15.89 5.83
CA LYS A 7 -2.97 16.52 5.54
C LYS A 7 -2.27 16.92 6.84
N VAL A 8 -1.05 16.45 7.03
CA VAL A 8 -0.25 16.69 8.25
C VAL A 8 1.09 17.32 7.90
N ALA A 9 1.71 17.97 8.89
CA ALA A 9 3.05 18.54 8.75
C ALA A 9 3.96 18.17 9.93
N SER A 10 5.23 17.92 9.58
CA SER A 10 6.34 17.90 10.53
C SER A 10 7.22 19.11 10.27
N ALA A 11 7.31 20.00 11.25
CA ALA A 11 7.98 21.29 11.09
C ALA A 11 9.17 21.40 12.05
N VAL A 12 10.31 21.84 11.53
CA VAL A 12 11.57 22.02 12.27
C VAL A 12 11.94 23.50 12.18
N PRO A 13 11.62 24.31 13.20
CA PRO A 13 11.99 25.71 13.25
C PRO A 13 13.48 25.85 13.58
N MET A 14 14.07 26.96 13.15
CA MET A 14 15.24 27.48 13.82
C MET A 14 14.87 27.88 15.24
N VAL A 15 15.76 27.61 16.19
CA VAL A 15 15.59 28.04 17.57
C VAL A 15 16.76 28.91 18.02
N LYS A 16 16.52 29.70 19.07
CA LYS A 16 17.55 30.32 19.89
C LYS A 16 17.26 29.92 21.32
N VAL A 17 18.21 29.22 21.93
CA VAL A 17 18.06 28.68 23.29
C VAL A 17 17.76 29.82 24.27
N GLY A 18 16.58 29.76 24.91
CA GLY A 18 16.08 30.74 25.88
C GLY A 18 15.42 32.00 25.29
N ASP A 19 15.51 32.25 23.97
CA ASP A 19 14.84 33.38 23.31
C ASP A 19 13.45 32.97 22.79
N VAL A 20 12.51 32.92 23.73
CA VAL A 20 11.13 32.46 23.48
C VAL A 20 10.44 33.28 22.38
N LYS A 21 10.67 34.60 22.34
CA LYS A 21 10.02 35.46 21.35
C LYS A 21 10.43 35.05 19.93
N TYR A 22 11.73 34.89 19.71
CA TYR A 22 12.23 34.44 18.40
C TYR A 22 11.68 33.05 18.03
N ASN A 23 11.67 32.11 18.97
CA ASN A 23 11.19 30.76 18.74
C ASN A 23 9.69 30.73 18.37
N VAL A 24 8.87 31.51 19.09
CA VAL A 24 7.44 31.68 18.80
C VAL A 24 7.24 32.28 17.42
N GLU A 25 7.99 33.32 17.03
CA GLU A 25 7.91 33.89 15.67
C GLU A 25 8.24 32.84 14.59
N GLN A 26 9.19 31.92 14.83
CA GLN A 26 9.48 30.83 13.89
C GLN A 26 8.33 29.80 13.80
N ILE A 27 7.72 29.47 14.93
CA ILE A 27 6.55 28.59 15.00
C ILE A 27 5.36 29.21 14.25
N GLU A 28 5.07 30.50 14.48
CA GLU A 28 4.02 31.25 13.79
C GLU A 28 4.22 31.23 12.27
N ASN A 29 5.44 31.55 11.81
CA ASN A 29 5.78 31.57 10.39
C ASN A 29 5.54 30.22 9.70
N LEU A 30 5.94 29.12 10.32
CA LEU A 30 5.71 27.78 9.78
C LEU A 30 4.22 27.38 9.86
N THR A 31 3.52 27.80 10.91
CA THR A 31 2.08 27.56 11.06
C THR A 31 1.27 28.26 9.97
N VAL A 32 1.56 29.53 9.63
CA VAL A 32 0.90 30.22 8.50
C VAL A 32 1.15 29.49 7.19
N GLN A 33 2.40 29.05 6.95
CA GLN A 33 2.75 28.33 5.72
C GLN A 33 2.01 26.99 5.63
N ALA A 34 1.89 26.27 6.74
CA ALA A 34 1.16 25.01 6.82
C ALA A 34 -0.34 25.21 6.57
N GLU A 35 -0.93 26.22 7.21
CA GLU A 35 -2.32 26.59 7.04
C GLU A 35 -2.61 26.99 5.59
N GLY A 36 -1.75 27.81 4.97
CA GLY A 36 -1.85 28.16 3.55
C GLY A 36 -1.71 26.97 2.60
N LYS A 37 -1.07 25.88 3.04
CA LYS A 37 -0.98 24.61 2.32
C LYS A 37 -2.14 23.66 2.64
N GLY A 38 -3.14 24.04 3.44
CA GLY A 38 -4.23 23.13 3.77
C GLY A 38 -3.87 22.03 4.79
N VAL A 39 -2.80 22.20 5.56
CA VAL A 39 -2.44 21.26 6.63
C VAL A 39 -3.46 21.37 7.76
N GLU A 40 -3.92 20.23 8.26
CA GLU A 40 -4.90 20.14 9.35
C GLU A 40 -4.23 20.03 10.73
N VAL A 41 -3.07 19.36 10.80
CA VAL A 41 -2.30 19.22 12.05
C VAL A 41 -0.80 19.38 11.77
N ILE A 42 -0.14 20.25 12.54
CA ILE A 42 1.30 20.50 12.49
C ILE A 42 1.93 20.18 13.85
N VAL A 43 3.07 19.50 13.83
CA VAL A 43 3.88 19.22 15.02
C VAL A 43 5.25 19.88 14.94
N PHE A 44 5.67 20.44 16.07
CA PHE A 44 6.97 21.07 16.29
C PHE A 44 7.84 20.22 17.24
N PRO A 45 9.15 20.51 17.36
CA PRO A 45 10.03 19.76 18.23
C PRO A 45 9.71 19.85 19.72
N GLU A 46 10.35 18.97 20.47
CA GLU A 46 10.31 18.98 21.93
C GLU A 46 10.83 20.32 22.49
N LEU A 47 10.10 20.89 23.44
CA LEU A 47 10.41 22.20 24.07
C LEU A 47 10.66 23.33 23.04
N SER A 48 10.03 23.28 21.86
CA SER A 48 10.23 24.23 20.76
C SER A 48 10.04 25.70 21.14
N VAL A 49 9.24 26.02 22.17
CA VAL A 49 9.03 27.39 22.64
C VAL A 49 10.29 27.96 23.30
N THR A 50 11.07 27.16 24.02
CA THR A 50 12.29 27.60 24.72
C THR A 50 13.58 27.21 24.01
N GLY A 51 13.54 26.13 23.22
CA GLY A 51 14.70 25.30 22.92
C GLY A 51 14.85 24.22 24.01
N TYR A 52 15.17 23.01 23.58
CA TYR A 52 15.33 21.85 24.46
C TYR A 52 16.60 21.96 25.32
N SER A 53 17.66 22.53 24.77
CA SER A 53 18.99 22.56 25.40
C SER A 53 19.19 23.67 26.44
N CYS A 54 18.12 24.19 27.06
CA CYS A 54 18.19 25.21 28.12
C CYS A 54 18.79 24.70 29.44
N GLN A 55 18.81 23.39 29.69
CA GLN A 55 19.40 22.77 30.89
C GLN A 55 18.91 23.44 32.20
N ASP A 56 19.82 23.80 33.12
CA ASP A 56 19.50 24.42 34.41
C ASP A 56 18.75 25.77 34.29
N LEU A 57 18.67 26.38 33.10
CA LEU A 57 17.79 27.53 32.89
C LEU A 57 16.31 27.18 33.08
N PHE A 58 15.92 25.91 32.96
CA PHE A 58 14.56 25.45 33.33
C PHE A 58 14.24 25.63 34.82
N SER A 59 15.25 25.85 35.68
CA SER A 59 15.04 26.23 37.08
C SER A 59 14.85 27.74 37.30
N GLN A 60 14.96 28.56 36.24
CA GLN A 60 14.79 30.01 36.33
C GLN A 60 13.34 30.39 36.07
N ASN A 61 12.65 30.95 37.07
CA ASN A 61 11.26 31.38 36.96
C ASN A 61 11.00 32.31 35.77
N LEU A 62 11.94 33.20 35.45
CA LEU A 62 11.80 34.10 34.31
C LEU A 62 11.65 33.33 32.98
N LEU A 63 12.40 32.24 32.77
CA LEU A 63 12.27 31.44 31.55
C LEU A 63 10.89 30.79 31.50
N LEU A 64 10.40 30.27 32.63
CA LEU A 64 9.09 29.61 32.73
C LEU A 64 7.93 30.60 32.48
N GLU A 65 7.99 31.78 33.09
CA GLU A 65 7.03 32.86 32.88
C GLU A 65 6.98 33.32 31.42
N VAL A 66 8.15 33.51 30.81
CA VAL A 66 8.26 33.94 29.42
C VAL A 66 7.83 32.81 28.47
N ALA A 67 8.10 31.54 28.79
CA ALA A 67 7.60 30.39 28.02
C ALA A 67 6.07 30.33 28.02
N GLU A 68 5.43 30.53 29.18
CA GLU A 68 3.97 30.63 29.28
C GLU A 68 3.42 31.80 28.46
N GLN A 69 4.07 32.98 28.51
CA GLN A 69 3.72 34.12 27.67
C GLN A 69 3.86 33.80 26.17
N GLY A 70 4.90 33.05 25.79
CA GLY A 70 5.09 32.58 24.41
C GLY A 70 3.95 31.68 23.94
N VAL A 71 3.48 30.76 24.78
CA VAL A 71 2.27 29.97 24.48
C VAL A 71 1.05 30.88 24.36
N MET A 72 0.89 31.87 25.25
CA MET A 72 -0.22 32.83 25.16
C MET A 72 -0.22 33.62 23.83
N MET A 73 0.96 34.00 23.32
CA MET A 73 1.09 34.61 22.00
C MET A 73 0.62 33.68 20.88
N LEU A 74 0.99 32.39 20.94
CA LEU A 74 0.51 31.38 19.98
C LEU A 74 -1.00 31.19 20.05
N LEU A 75 -1.61 31.24 21.24
CA LEU A 75 -3.07 31.22 21.37
C LEU A 75 -3.70 32.43 20.65
N ASP A 76 -3.18 33.63 20.87
CA ASP A 76 -3.71 34.83 20.20
C ASP A 76 -3.54 34.78 18.68
N PHE A 77 -2.39 34.29 18.21
CA PHE A 77 -2.09 34.12 16.79
C PHE A 77 -3.00 33.08 16.10
N THR A 78 -3.27 31.94 16.76
CA THR A 78 -4.07 30.85 16.19
C THR A 78 -5.57 31.09 16.19
N ARG A 79 -6.09 32.17 16.79
CA ARG A 79 -7.55 32.44 16.93
C ARG A 79 -8.37 32.31 15.65
N LYS A 80 -7.79 32.59 14.48
CA LYS A 80 -8.46 32.56 13.17
C LYS A 80 -7.94 31.46 12.24
N LEU A 81 -7.11 30.54 12.76
CA LEU A 81 -6.55 29.45 11.98
C LEU A 81 -7.24 28.15 12.40
N ASP A 82 -7.58 27.31 11.42
CA ASP A 82 -8.23 26.02 11.69
C ASP A 82 -7.22 24.93 12.06
N ILE A 83 -5.97 25.09 11.62
CA ILE A 83 -4.88 24.15 11.87
C ILE A 83 -4.71 23.90 13.38
N ILE A 84 -4.56 22.62 13.72
CA ILE A 84 -4.17 22.20 15.07
C ILE A 84 -2.64 22.27 15.15
N THR A 85 -2.14 23.07 16.08
CA THR A 85 -0.71 23.29 16.28
C THR A 85 -0.24 22.61 17.57
N ILE A 86 0.74 21.71 17.45
CA ILE A 86 1.30 20.96 18.57
C ILE A 86 2.73 21.45 18.84
N VAL A 87 2.95 22.11 19.97
CA VAL A 87 4.22 22.76 20.34
C VAL A 87 4.78 22.23 21.66
N GLY A 88 6.10 22.19 21.79
CA GLY A 88 6.76 21.79 23.03
C GLY A 88 6.96 22.98 23.97
N ALA A 89 6.60 22.83 25.25
CA ALA A 89 6.80 23.85 26.27
C ALA A 89 7.02 23.26 27.68
N PRO A 90 7.82 23.90 28.54
CA PRO A 90 7.87 23.56 29.95
C PRO A 90 6.60 24.07 30.66
N VAL A 91 5.96 23.23 31.49
CA VAL A 91 4.73 23.57 32.20
C VAL A 91 4.90 23.31 33.70
N VAL A 92 4.65 24.32 34.51
CA VAL A 92 4.64 24.20 35.98
C VAL A 92 3.27 23.71 36.44
N ALA A 93 3.24 22.55 37.11
CA ALA A 93 2.04 21.94 37.66
C ALA A 93 2.20 21.70 39.17
N GLY A 94 1.82 22.70 39.96
CA GLY A 94 2.08 22.70 41.40
C GLY A 94 3.59 22.73 41.67
N ASP A 95 4.09 21.70 42.34
CA ASP A 95 5.52 21.55 42.68
C ASP A 95 6.34 20.87 41.58
N LEU A 96 5.70 20.46 40.48
CA LEU A 96 6.35 19.75 39.37
C LEU A 96 6.61 20.68 38.18
N LEU A 97 7.77 20.54 37.56
CA LEU A 97 8.02 21.05 36.22
C LEU A 97 7.92 19.91 35.22
N LEU A 98 7.09 20.07 34.19
CA LEU A 98 6.82 19.02 33.20
C LEU A 98 7.32 19.45 31.83
N ASN A 99 7.87 18.50 31.08
CA ASN A 99 8.14 18.64 29.65
C ASN A 99 6.87 18.23 28.89
N CYS A 100 6.21 19.18 28.24
CA CYS A 100 4.87 18.99 27.69
C CYS A 100 4.78 19.32 26.20
N ALA A 101 3.90 18.60 25.52
CA ALA A 101 3.30 19.03 24.26
C ALA A 101 1.98 19.76 24.55
N VAL A 102 1.84 20.98 24.06
CA VAL A 102 0.62 21.78 24.15
C VAL A 102 -0.08 21.73 22.81
N VAL A 103 -1.32 21.23 22.80
CA VAL A 103 -2.15 21.12 21.59
C VAL A 103 -3.07 22.33 21.53
N ILE A 104 -2.91 23.13 20.48
CA ILE A 104 -3.57 24.43 20.31
C ILE A 104 -4.44 24.41 19.06
N GLN A 105 -5.64 25.00 19.13
CA GLN A 105 -6.46 25.29 17.96
C GLN A 105 -7.37 26.48 18.23
N GLN A 106 -7.54 27.38 17.25
CA GLN A 106 -8.46 28.53 17.34
C GLN A 106 -8.31 29.35 18.65
N GLY A 107 -7.07 29.50 19.10
CA GLY A 107 -6.74 30.22 20.34
C GLY A 107 -7.14 29.55 21.64
N GLN A 108 -7.44 28.25 21.61
CA GLN A 108 -7.71 27.43 22.78
C GLN A 108 -6.64 26.35 22.96
N ILE A 109 -6.35 26.01 24.22
CA ILE A 109 -5.60 24.80 24.56
C ILE A 109 -6.58 23.63 24.58
N LEU A 110 -6.45 22.73 23.61
CA LEU A 110 -7.22 21.49 23.58
C LEU A 110 -6.74 20.51 24.66
N GLY A 111 -5.42 20.43 24.86
CA GLY A 111 -4.82 19.55 25.87
C GLY A 111 -3.33 19.82 26.07
N ILE A 112 -2.82 19.36 27.22
CA ILE A 112 -1.40 19.42 27.59
C ILE A 112 -0.96 17.99 27.91
N VAL A 113 -0.04 17.46 27.12
CA VAL A 113 0.44 16.07 27.21
C VAL A 113 1.86 16.07 27.79
N PRO A 114 2.05 15.66 29.06
CA PRO A 114 3.38 15.54 29.65
C PRO A 114 4.14 14.31 29.15
N LYS A 115 5.47 14.43 29.05
CA LYS A 115 6.39 13.35 28.66
C LYS A 115 6.37 12.23 29.71
N THR A 116 6.30 10.98 29.26
CA THR A 116 6.21 9.82 30.18
C THR A 116 7.60 9.33 30.58
N TYR A 117 8.45 9.02 29.62
CA TYR A 117 9.78 8.49 29.88
C TYR A 117 10.82 9.61 29.80
N LEU A 118 11.45 9.93 30.92
CA LEU A 118 12.53 10.92 30.99
C LEU A 118 13.90 10.22 30.94
N PRO A 119 14.67 10.36 29.86
CA PRO A 119 16.01 9.78 29.78
C PRO A 119 16.93 10.49 30.77
N ASN A 120 17.68 9.70 31.52
CA ASN A 120 18.65 10.18 32.51
C ASN A 120 19.91 9.29 32.51
N TYR A 121 20.43 9.06 31.31
CA TYR A 121 21.62 8.27 31.02
C TYR A 121 22.44 8.99 29.94
N SER A 122 23.75 8.72 29.92
CA SER A 122 24.69 9.27 28.94
C SER A 122 24.61 10.81 28.82
N GLU A 123 24.22 11.34 27.66
CA GLU A 123 24.07 12.77 27.36
C GLU A 123 22.77 13.39 27.92
N PHE A 124 21.82 12.56 28.38
CA PHE A 124 20.51 13.01 28.84
C PHE A 124 20.45 13.11 30.37
N TYR A 125 19.95 14.26 30.85
CA TYR A 125 19.80 14.58 32.29
C TYR A 125 18.37 15.06 32.62
N GLU A 126 17.35 14.63 31.88
CA GLU A 126 16.01 15.26 31.97
C GLU A 126 15.38 15.20 33.36
N LYS A 127 15.65 14.14 34.13
CA LYS A 127 15.14 14.01 35.51
C LYS A 127 15.73 15.02 36.48
N ARG A 128 16.78 15.75 36.10
CA ARG A 128 17.34 16.84 36.90
C ARG A 128 16.40 18.05 36.95
N TRP A 129 15.61 18.27 35.89
CA TRP A 129 14.77 19.46 35.75
C TRP A 129 13.27 19.14 35.59
N PHE A 130 12.91 18.00 34.99
CA PHE A 130 11.53 17.61 34.75
C PHE A 130 11.08 16.41 35.60
N ALA A 131 9.81 16.38 35.96
CA ALA A 131 9.11 15.23 36.50
C ALA A 131 8.39 14.44 35.39
N SER A 132 8.22 13.14 35.59
CA SER A 132 7.49 12.30 34.63
C SER A 132 5.99 12.59 34.69
N ALA A 133 5.28 12.37 33.59
CA ALA A 133 3.82 12.23 33.60
C ALA A 133 3.32 11.24 34.68
N GLN A 134 4.12 10.22 35.03
CA GLN A 134 3.76 9.23 36.06
C GLN A 134 3.82 9.77 37.49
N ASP A 135 4.57 10.84 37.72
CA ASP A 135 4.67 11.51 39.01
C ASP A 135 3.53 12.54 39.21
N LEU A 136 2.82 12.87 38.13
CA LEU A 136 1.76 13.87 38.12
C LEU A 136 0.48 13.31 38.73
N LEU A 137 -0.01 13.99 39.77
CA LEU A 137 -1.41 13.90 40.16
C LEU A 137 -2.25 14.80 39.27
N GLU A 138 -3.38 14.27 38.82
CA GLU A 138 -4.36 15.04 38.06
C GLU A 138 -4.70 16.36 38.77
N THR A 139 -4.53 17.47 38.07
CA THR A 139 -4.68 18.82 38.64
C THR A 139 -5.25 19.79 37.61
N GLU A 140 -5.90 20.84 38.11
CA GLU A 140 -6.36 21.97 37.33
C GLU A 140 -5.39 23.13 37.55
N LEU A 141 -4.83 23.66 36.47
CA LEU A 141 -3.87 24.77 36.56
C LEU A 141 -4.24 25.88 35.59
N ARG A 142 -3.89 27.11 35.99
CA ARG A 142 -4.00 28.28 35.14
C ARG A 142 -2.72 28.42 34.33
N PHE A 143 -2.81 28.31 33.01
CA PHE A 143 -1.67 28.40 32.10
C PHE A 143 -2.07 29.14 30.82
N ALA A 144 -1.24 30.10 30.41
CA ALA A 144 -1.46 30.95 29.24
C ALA A 144 -2.88 31.56 29.23
N GLY A 145 -3.33 32.01 30.40
CA GLY A 145 -4.64 32.63 30.59
C GLY A 145 -5.83 31.66 30.62
N HIS A 146 -5.62 30.35 30.44
CA HIS A 146 -6.66 29.33 30.41
C HIS A 146 -6.63 28.46 31.67
N THR A 147 -7.79 27.90 32.04
CA THR A 147 -7.88 26.87 33.08
C THR A 147 -7.88 25.52 32.39
N VAL A 148 -6.81 24.74 32.60
CA VAL A 148 -6.58 23.47 31.89
C VAL A 148 -6.37 22.35 32.90
N LYS A 149 -6.98 21.20 32.63
CA LYS A 149 -6.84 20.00 33.45
C LYS A 149 -5.71 19.12 32.93
N VAL A 150 -4.58 19.10 33.63
CA VAL A 150 -3.42 18.27 33.29
C VAL A 150 -3.49 16.95 34.07
N THR A 151 -3.17 15.84 33.41
CA THR A 151 -3.37 14.48 33.94
C THR A 151 -2.28 13.53 33.44
N PRO A 152 -1.96 12.47 34.22
CA PRO A 152 -1.16 11.34 33.73
C PRO A 152 -1.89 10.49 32.67
N ASP A 153 -3.21 10.64 32.52
CA ASP A 153 -3.98 9.87 31.54
C ASP A 153 -3.58 10.21 30.10
N LEU A 154 -3.62 9.19 29.25
CA LEU A 154 -3.38 9.37 27.82
C LEU A 154 -4.50 10.21 27.20
N GLN A 155 -4.12 11.11 26.30
CA GLN A 155 -5.05 12.01 25.63
C GLN A 155 -5.23 11.60 24.17
N LEU A 156 -6.49 11.36 23.79
CA LEU A 156 -6.89 11.01 22.44
C LEU A 156 -7.73 12.16 21.88
N PHE A 157 -7.12 12.90 20.97
CA PHE A 157 -7.75 14.04 20.31
C PHE A 157 -8.53 13.57 19.09
N ARG A 158 -9.60 14.27 18.75
CA ARG A 158 -10.42 13.98 17.58
C ARG A 158 -10.68 15.26 16.80
N THR A 159 -10.27 15.27 15.53
CA THR A 159 -10.58 16.37 14.60
C THR A 159 -12.09 16.43 14.36
N TYR A 160 -12.59 17.58 13.91
CA TYR A 160 -14.00 17.76 13.57
C TYR A 160 -14.53 16.69 12.59
N ASP A 161 -13.69 16.31 11.63
CA ASP A 161 -13.98 15.28 10.64
C ASP A 161 -13.79 13.84 11.12
N GLY A 162 -13.46 13.69 12.40
CA GLY A 162 -13.42 12.41 13.09
C GLY A 162 -12.13 11.62 12.97
N VAL A 163 -11.03 12.23 12.51
CA VAL A 163 -9.69 11.62 12.61
C VAL A 163 -9.22 11.72 14.05
N ARG A 164 -8.67 10.62 14.59
CA ARG A 164 -8.19 10.58 15.97
C ARG A 164 -6.67 10.60 16.00
N PHE A 165 -6.09 11.36 16.90
CA PHE A 165 -4.64 11.38 17.06
C PHE A 165 -4.22 11.40 18.53
N GLY A 166 -3.06 10.82 18.78
CA GLY A 166 -2.37 10.91 20.07
C GLY A 166 -1.05 11.65 19.92
N VAL A 167 -0.49 12.06 21.05
CA VAL A 167 0.80 12.74 21.13
C VAL A 167 1.70 11.99 22.11
N GLU A 168 2.97 11.82 21.77
CA GLU A 168 4.03 11.37 22.67
C GLU A 168 5.31 12.19 22.44
N ILE A 169 6.29 12.09 23.34
CA ILE A 169 7.45 12.98 23.31
C ILE A 169 8.76 12.18 23.35
N CYS A 170 9.55 12.29 22.28
CA CYS A 170 10.94 11.85 22.21
C CYS A 170 11.16 10.42 22.69
N GLU A 171 11.88 10.26 23.81
CA GLU A 171 12.19 9.00 24.50
C GLU A 171 10.98 8.07 24.66
N ASP A 172 9.76 8.62 24.69
CA ASP A 172 8.54 7.83 24.71
C ASP A 172 8.49 6.74 23.63
N VAL A 173 8.94 7.01 22.40
CA VAL A 173 8.96 6.01 21.31
C VAL A 173 10.10 5.00 21.44
N TRP A 174 11.17 5.36 22.15
CA TRP A 174 12.35 4.51 22.36
C TRP A 174 12.12 3.48 23.47
N ALA A 175 11.17 3.76 24.38
CA ALA A 175 10.78 2.83 25.42
C ALA A 175 10.26 1.50 24.81
N PRO A 176 10.52 0.35 25.46
CA PRO A 176 9.97 -0.94 25.01
C PRO A 176 8.43 -0.99 24.95
N ALA A 177 7.76 -0.16 25.74
CA ALA A 177 6.31 -0.03 25.79
C ALA A 177 5.91 1.46 25.65
N PRO A 178 5.97 2.00 24.42
CA PRO A 178 5.69 3.41 24.17
C PRO A 178 4.20 3.74 24.42
N PRO A 179 3.86 4.97 24.84
CA PRO A 179 2.49 5.45 24.96
C PRO A 179 1.66 5.25 23.69
N SER A 180 2.28 5.40 22.50
CA SER A 180 1.66 5.22 21.20
C SER A 180 1.04 3.84 20.99
N ASN A 181 1.51 2.79 21.67
CA ASN A 181 0.85 1.48 21.64
C ASN A 181 -0.57 1.54 22.21
N LYS A 182 -0.72 2.17 23.39
CA LYS A 182 -2.01 2.31 24.06
C LYS A 182 -2.92 3.28 23.31
N LEU A 183 -2.36 4.39 22.81
CA LEU A 183 -3.10 5.38 22.00
C LEU A 183 -3.64 4.76 20.70
N ALA A 184 -2.82 4.00 19.97
CA ALA A 184 -3.25 3.33 18.74
C ALA A 184 -4.39 2.36 19.01
N LEU A 185 -4.23 1.47 20.00
CA LEU A 185 -5.25 0.49 20.38
C LEU A 185 -6.53 1.14 20.95
N ALA A 186 -6.43 2.35 21.51
CA ALA A 186 -7.57 3.16 21.91
C ALA A 186 -8.31 3.83 20.73
N GLY A 187 -7.70 3.80 19.54
CA GLY A 187 -8.29 4.26 18.30
C GLY A 187 -7.61 5.48 17.69
N ALA A 188 -6.39 5.85 18.09
CA ALA A 188 -5.61 6.86 17.38
C ALA A 188 -5.31 6.38 15.96
N ASP A 189 -5.67 7.16 14.95
CA ASP A 189 -5.29 6.95 13.56
C ASP A 189 -3.87 7.46 13.30
N LEU A 190 -3.49 8.55 13.99
CA LEU A 190 -2.20 9.22 13.88
C LEU A 190 -1.51 9.32 15.25
N ILE A 191 -0.18 9.31 15.24
CA ILE A 191 0.65 9.65 16.40
C ILE A 191 1.58 10.80 16.00
N PHE A 192 1.60 11.85 16.81
CA PHE A 192 2.54 12.96 16.68
C PHE A 192 3.62 12.83 17.75
N ASN A 193 4.88 12.95 17.35
CA ASN A 193 6.02 12.86 18.23
C ASN A 193 6.88 14.12 18.12
N LEU A 194 7.00 14.81 19.26
CA LEU A 194 7.89 15.96 19.44
C LEU A 194 9.21 15.44 20.00
N SER A 195 10.33 15.75 19.37
CA SER A 195 11.61 15.16 19.74
C SER A 195 12.74 16.18 19.87
N ALA A 196 13.70 15.86 20.72
CA ALA A 196 15.03 16.44 20.74
C ALA A 196 16.10 15.32 20.66
N SER A 197 16.01 14.49 19.63
CA SER A 197 17.04 13.47 19.36
C SER A 197 18.29 14.14 18.80
N ASP A 198 19.37 14.07 19.56
CA ASP A 198 20.73 14.32 19.09
C ASP A 198 21.13 13.32 17.99
N GLU A 199 22.20 13.67 17.27
CA GLU A 199 22.77 12.90 16.17
C GLU A 199 24.07 12.21 16.56
N LEU A 200 24.11 10.90 16.27
CA LEU A 200 25.29 10.04 16.40
C LEU A 200 25.48 9.22 15.12
N ILE A 201 26.69 8.71 14.89
CA ILE A 201 26.99 7.86 13.73
C ILE A 201 26.03 6.66 13.69
N GLY A 202 25.27 6.52 12.61
CA GLY A 202 24.32 5.42 12.40
C GLY A 202 22.95 5.57 13.09
N LYS A 203 22.79 6.53 14.02
CA LYS A 203 21.53 6.72 14.78
C LYS A 203 20.35 7.08 13.89
N HIS A 204 20.55 7.86 12.83
CA HIS A 204 19.48 8.21 11.87
C HIS A 204 18.82 6.98 11.24
N ASN A 205 19.63 6.05 10.74
CA ASN A 205 19.10 4.83 10.12
C ASN A 205 18.36 3.96 11.14
N TYR A 206 18.86 3.92 12.39
CA TYR A 206 18.17 3.25 13.48
C TYR A 206 16.82 3.92 13.81
N LEU A 207 16.78 5.25 13.88
CA LEU A 207 15.56 6.03 14.09
C LEU A 207 14.54 5.76 12.97
N LYS A 208 14.95 5.80 11.70
CA LYS A 208 14.06 5.47 10.57
C LYS A 208 13.48 4.06 10.70
N SER A 209 14.30 3.08 11.08
CA SER A 209 13.86 1.70 11.35
C SER A 209 12.86 1.65 12.52
N LEU A 210 13.14 2.34 13.62
CA LEU A 210 12.27 2.41 14.80
C LEU A 210 10.90 3.00 14.45
N LEU A 211 10.85 4.13 13.76
CA LEU A 211 9.61 4.82 13.39
C LEU A 211 8.81 4.05 12.32
N SER A 212 9.51 3.47 11.33
CA SER A 212 8.88 2.57 10.36
C SER A 212 8.23 1.37 11.07
N GLN A 213 8.96 0.69 11.96
CA GLN A 213 8.40 -0.43 12.71
C GLN A 213 7.27 -0.01 13.64
N GLN A 214 7.37 1.15 14.30
CA GLN A 214 6.34 1.62 15.22
C GLN A 214 5.05 1.96 14.48
N SER A 215 5.13 2.69 13.37
CA SER A 215 3.96 3.00 12.52
C SER A 215 3.33 1.73 11.92
N ALA A 216 4.14 0.75 11.50
CA ALA A 216 3.66 -0.53 10.97
C ALA A 216 2.94 -1.36 12.04
N ARG A 217 3.56 -1.51 13.23
CA ARG A 217 3.03 -2.31 14.34
C ARG A 217 1.72 -1.76 14.88
N THR A 218 1.61 -0.44 14.95
CA THR A 218 0.42 0.25 15.43
C THR A 218 -0.61 0.51 14.33
N MET A 219 -0.26 0.27 13.06
CA MET A 219 -1.05 0.60 11.88
C MET A 219 -1.53 2.06 11.91
N THR A 220 -0.66 3.00 12.28
CA THR A 220 -0.96 4.43 12.35
C THR A 220 -0.22 5.21 11.28
N GLY A 221 -0.67 6.44 11.05
CA GLY A 221 0.23 7.50 10.61
C GLY A 221 1.15 7.91 11.76
N TYR A 222 2.40 8.23 11.48
CA TYR A 222 3.36 8.64 12.49
C TYR A 222 4.13 9.88 11.99
N VAL A 223 3.99 11.00 12.69
CA VAL A 223 4.56 12.29 12.33
C VAL A 223 5.57 12.68 13.39
N TYR A 224 6.84 12.79 13.02
CA TYR A 224 7.95 12.97 13.93
C TYR A 224 8.72 14.24 13.58
N SER A 225 8.81 15.18 14.53
CA SER A 225 9.60 16.39 14.39
C SER A 225 10.66 16.46 15.48
N SER A 226 11.94 16.51 15.09
CA SER A 226 13.05 16.71 16.04
C SER A 226 13.63 18.11 16.00
N CYS A 227 14.28 18.52 17.10
CA CYS A 227 15.10 19.71 17.13
C CYS A 227 16.14 19.70 15.99
N GLY A 228 16.53 20.90 15.57
CA GLY A 228 17.48 21.12 14.48
C GLY A 228 18.41 22.29 14.79
N PHE A 229 18.68 23.11 13.77
CA PHE A 229 19.64 24.21 13.88
C PHE A 229 19.20 25.26 14.91
N GLY A 230 20.16 25.66 15.76
CA GLY A 230 19.99 26.71 16.77
C GLY A 230 19.93 26.22 18.22
N GLU A 231 19.77 24.91 18.44
CA GLU A 231 20.05 24.30 19.74
C GLU A 231 21.53 24.43 20.13
N SER A 232 21.79 24.41 21.43
CA SER A 232 23.15 24.48 21.97
C SER A 232 23.98 23.29 21.54
N THR A 233 25.12 23.56 20.92
CA THR A 233 26.12 22.55 20.54
C THR A 233 27.21 22.39 21.59
N GLN A 234 26.88 22.64 22.86
CA GLN A 234 27.85 22.53 23.94
C GLN A 234 28.47 21.12 23.97
N ASP A 235 27.65 20.09 23.76
CA ASP A 235 28.09 18.70 23.83
C ASP A 235 27.51 17.80 22.72
N VAL A 236 26.36 18.16 22.11
CA VAL A 236 25.67 17.34 21.09
C VAL A 236 25.13 18.20 19.94
N VAL A 237 24.78 17.58 18.82
CA VAL A 237 24.22 18.25 17.64
C VAL A 237 22.88 17.61 17.27
N TYR A 238 21.94 18.40 16.76
CA TYR A 238 20.61 17.94 16.37
C TYR A 238 20.45 18.02 14.85
N GLY A 239 19.97 16.94 14.24
CA GLY A 239 19.90 16.78 12.79
C GLY A 239 18.69 17.43 12.12
N GLY A 240 17.68 17.86 12.88
CA GLY A 240 16.46 18.44 12.31
C GLY A 240 15.62 17.43 11.52
N ASN A 241 15.43 16.22 12.06
CA ASN A 241 14.67 15.16 11.41
C ASN A 241 13.17 15.51 11.39
N ALA A 242 12.63 15.71 10.20
CA ALA A 242 11.20 15.84 9.94
C ALA A 242 10.74 14.63 9.14
N LEU A 243 9.97 13.72 9.74
CA LEU A 243 9.64 12.42 9.14
C LEU A 243 8.14 12.13 9.22
N ILE A 244 7.56 11.64 8.13
CA ILE A 244 6.16 11.21 8.09
C ILE A 244 6.08 9.77 7.58
N TYR A 245 5.45 8.89 8.36
CA TYR A 245 5.21 7.49 8.02
C TYR A 245 3.71 7.16 7.98
N GLU A 246 3.35 6.18 7.15
CA GLU A 246 2.01 5.57 7.07
C GLU A 246 2.20 4.05 7.06
N ASN A 247 1.82 3.38 8.16
CA ASN A 247 1.87 1.92 8.27
C ASN A 247 3.21 1.29 7.79
N GLY A 248 4.34 1.82 8.28
CA GLY A 248 5.69 1.36 7.93
C GLY A 248 6.31 2.00 6.71
N GLN A 249 5.51 2.60 5.82
CA GLN A 249 6.00 3.29 4.64
C GLN A 249 6.35 4.74 4.97
N MET A 250 7.56 5.17 4.65
CA MET A 250 7.93 6.60 4.72
C MET A 250 7.22 7.33 3.58
N LEU A 251 6.45 8.37 3.91
CA LEU A 251 5.81 9.24 2.92
C LEU A 251 6.72 10.41 2.57
N GLU A 252 7.31 11.07 3.56
CA GLU A 252 8.14 12.26 3.39
C GLU A 252 9.26 12.33 4.44
N GLU A 253 10.38 12.96 4.06
CA GLU A 253 11.55 13.21 4.91
C GLU A 253 12.13 14.60 4.61
N GLY A 254 12.43 15.37 5.66
CA GLY A 254 13.07 16.68 5.56
C GLY A 254 14.58 16.61 5.29
N GLU A 255 15.16 17.74 4.92
CA GLU A 255 16.60 17.86 4.72
C GLU A 255 17.32 17.79 6.06
N ARG A 256 18.23 16.83 6.23
CA ARG A 256 19.02 16.73 7.46
C ARG A 256 20.05 17.84 7.54
N PHE A 257 20.31 18.32 8.75
CA PHE A 257 21.26 19.39 9.05
C PHE A 257 20.98 20.70 8.31
N ALA A 258 19.71 20.94 7.92
CA ALA A 258 19.31 22.22 7.37
C ALA A 258 19.58 23.34 8.38
N THR A 259 20.15 24.45 7.90
CA THR A 259 20.47 25.63 8.71
C THR A 259 19.34 26.67 8.72
N VAL A 260 18.20 26.32 8.13
CA VAL A 260 17.01 27.15 8.02
C VAL A 260 15.78 26.39 8.50
N SER A 261 14.76 27.13 8.92
CA SER A 261 13.45 26.58 9.27
C SER A 261 12.89 25.80 8.08
N GLN A 262 12.37 24.60 8.32
CA GLN A 262 11.83 23.73 7.28
C GLN A 262 10.55 23.02 7.74
N MET A 263 9.82 22.47 6.78
CA MET A 263 8.65 21.65 7.05
C MET A 263 8.39 20.71 5.87
N VAL A 264 8.06 19.46 6.18
CA VAL A 264 7.53 18.51 5.21
C VAL A 264 6.05 18.25 5.48
N THR A 265 5.29 17.98 4.43
CA THR A 265 3.84 17.78 4.49
C THR A 265 3.46 16.53 3.72
N ALA A 266 2.53 15.73 4.25
CA ALA A 266 2.01 14.57 3.53
C ALA A 266 0.51 14.35 3.81
N GLN A 267 -0.15 13.66 2.89
CA GLN A 267 -1.53 13.20 3.04
C GLN A 267 -1.57 11.73 3.47
N ILE A 268 -2.00 11.49 4.71
CA ILE A 268 -2.14 10.14 5.28
C ILE A 268 -3.55 9.62 4.99
N ASP A 269 -3.64 8.39 4.50
CA ASP A 269 -4.89 7.70 4.20
C ASP A 269 -5.44 6.99 5.45
N VAL A 270 -6.25 7.70 6.23
CA VAL A 270 -6.86 7.17 7.46
C VAL A 270 -7.85 6.05 7.16
N GLU A 271 -8.53 6.10 6.01
CA GLU A 271 -9.43 5.01 5.59
C GLU A 271 -8.65 3.72 5.33
N ARG A 272 -7.46 3.79 4.71
CA ARG A 272 -6.53 2.66 4.58
C ARG A 272 -6.24 2.01 5.92
N LEU A 273 -5.76 2.82 6.88
CA LEU A 273 -5.36 2.37 8.22
C LEU A 273 -6.53 1.69 8.94
N ARG A 274 -7.72 2.30 8.88
CA ARG A 274 -8.94 1.74 9.49
C ARG A 274 -9.38 0.45 8.81
N SER A 275 -9.30 0.34 7.48
CA SER A 275 -9.62 -0.90 6.74
C SER A 275 -8.69 -2.05 7.10
N GLU A 276 -7.39 -1.81 7.18
CA GLU A 276 -6.42 -2.83 7.58
C GLU A 276 -6.64 -3.28 9.04
N ARG A 277 -6.91 -2.34 9.96
CA ARG A 277 -7.26 -2.68 11.35
C ARG A 277 -8.53 -3.53 11.47
N ARG A 278 -9.57 -3.23 10.68
CA ARG A 278 -10.85 -3.98 10.69
C ARG A 278 -10.68 -5.45 10.31
N THR A 279 -9.75 -5.75 9.40
CA THR A 279 -9.52 -7.10 8.88
C THR A 279 -8.41 -7.84 9.64
N ASN A 280 -7.64 -7.13 10.48
CA ASN A 280 -6.59 -7.72 11.29
C ASN A 280 -7.11 -8.20 12.66
N SER A 281 -7.42 -9.50 12.74
CA SER A 281 -7.91 -10.11 13.99
C SER A 281 -6.92 -10.02 15.16
N THR A 282 -5.62 -10.01 14.90
CA THR A 282 -4.59 -9.83 15.94
C THR A 282 -4.68 -8.44 16.56
N TYR A 283 -4.87 -7.39 15.75
CA TYR A 283 -5.10 -6.03 16.22
C TYR A 283 -6.38 -5.94 17.08
N VAL A 284 -7.48 -6.50 16.58
CA VAL A 284 -8.77 -6.54 17.31
C VAL A 284 -8.64 -7.25 18.66
N ASN A 285 -7.89 -8.36 18.70
CA ASN A 285 -7.63 -9.09 19.94
C ASN A 285 -6.75 -8.28 20.91
N ALA A 286 -5.73 -7.59 20.41
CA ALA A 286 -4.87 -6.73 21.24
C ALA A 286 -5.65 -5.56 21.86
N GLN A 287 -6.60 -4.97 21.13
CA GLN A 287 -7.47 -3.91 21.63
C GLN A 287 -8.31 -4.33 22.84
N ARG A 288 -8.65 -5.62 22.96
CA ARG A 288 -9.39 -6.15 24.13
C ARG A 288 -8.63 -5.93 25.44
N ASN A 289 -7.30 -6.00 25.43
CA ASN A 289 -6.49 -5.80 26.63
C ASN A 289 -6.58 -4.36 27.14
N ILE A 290 -6.61 -3.38 26.22
CA ILE A 290 -6.79 -1.96 26.59
C ILE A 290 -8.14 -1.73 27.26
N LYS A 291 -9.22 -2.35 26.74
CA LYS A 291 -10.54 -2.24 27.35
C LYS A 291 -10.53 -2.68 28.82
N TYR A 292 -9.90 -3.81 29.13
CA TYR A 292 -9.81 -4.30 30.51
C TYR A 292 -8.90 -3.45 31.38
N SER A 293 -7.74 -3.02 30.87
CA SER A 293 -6.85 -2.12 31.63
C SER A 293 -7.53 -0.80 32.01
N ILE A 294 -8.39 -0.24 31.16
CA ILE A 294 -9.17 0.96 31.47
C ILE A 294 -10.23 0.66 32.54
N LEU A 295 -10.95 -0.47 32.42
CA LEU A 295 -11.98 -0.89 33.39
C LEU A 295 -11.40 -1.20 34.78
N ASP A 296 -10.19 -1.77 34.81
CA ASP A 296 -9.46 -2.09 36.03
C ASP A 296 -8.68 -0.86 36.58
N HIS A 297 -8.90 0.33 36.01
CA HIS A 297 -8.26 1.58 36.40
C HIS A 297 -6.72 1.54 36.39
N GLN A 298 -6.11 0.74 35.51
CA GLN A 298 -4.64 0.68 35.35
C GLN A 298 -4.09 1.93 34.66
N PHE A 299 -4.88 2.57 33.81
CA PHE A 299 -4.63 3.89 33.21
C PHE A 299 -5.94 4.45 32.63
N GLY A 300 -6.05 5.76 32.47
CA GLY A 300 -7.17 6.41 31.80
C GLY A 300 -6.86 6.86 30.37
N ILE A 301 -7.93 7.06 29.61
CA ILE A 301 -7.88 7.71 28.29
C ILE A 301 -8.92 8.82 28.27
N ARG A 302 -8.47 10.04 28.00
CA ARG A 302 -9.34 11.19 27.83
C ARG A 302 -9.57 11.47 26.36
N ASN A 303 -10.83 11.55 25.96
CA ASN A 303 -11.21 11.96 24.62
C ASN A 303 -11.40 13.48 24.61
N ILE A 304 -10.75 14.14 23.66
CA ILE A 304 -10.76 15.59 23.51
C ILE A 304 -11.21 15.89 22.08
N GLU A 305 -12.27 16.67 21.94
CA GLU A 305 -12.81 17.05 20.63
C GLU A 305 -12.17 18.38 20.20
N ALA A 306 -11.70 18.45 18.96
CA ALA A 306 -11.21 19.65 18.33
C ALA A 306 -12.37 20.53 17.84
N SER A 307 -12.10 21.80 17.62
CA SER A 307 -13.07 22.74 17.08
C SER A 307 -13.38 22.45 15.60
N PRO A 308 -14.61 22.78 15.13
CA PRO A 308 -14.94 22.76 13.71
C PRO A 308 -14.02 23.64 12.89
N ALA A 309 -13.66 23.18 11.69
CA ALA A 309 -12.98 24.04 10.72
C ALA A 309 -13.97 25.08 10.17
N GLU A 310 -13.57 26.36 10.17
CA GLU A 310 -14.38 27.46 9.64
C GLU A 310 -14.11 27.74 8.15
N ASN A 311 -12.90 27.42 7.67
CA ASN A 311 -12.50 27.63 6.29
C ASN A 311 -12.73 26.40 5.44
N ASP A 312 -13.65 26.50 4.48
CA ASP A 312 -13.82 25.47 3.46
C ASP A 312 -12.66 25.52 2.45
N ARG A 313 -12.02 24.37 2.21
CA ARG A 313 -10.90 24.24 1.27
C ARG A 313 -11.23 23.19 0.23
N GLU A 314 -10.96 23.51 -1.03
CA GLU A 314 -11.05 22.51 -2.08
C GLU A 314 -10.00 21.41 -1.83
N PHE A 315 -10.47 20.17 -1.83
CA PHE A 315 -9.59 19.02 -1.66
C PHE A 315 -8.80 18.75 -2.93
N VAL A 316 -7.47 18.75 -2.81
CA VAL A 316 -6.53 18.35 -3.85
C VAL A 316 -5.75 17.14 -3.36
N LEU A 317 -5.62 16.10 -4.21
CA LEU A 317 -4.78 14.96 -3.92
C LEU A 317 -3.33 15.28 -4.33
N GLU A 318 -2.45 15.44 -3.35
CA GLU A 318 -1.06 15.85 -3.57
C GLU A 318 -0.08 14.69 -3.55
N ARG A 319 -0.44 13.58 -2.86
CA ARG A 319 0.47 12.43 -2.78
C ARG A 319 0.65 11.76 -4.15
N PRO A 320 1.86 11.26 -4.46
CA PRO A 320 2.05 10.44 -5.64
C PRO A 320 1.24 9.14 -5.54
N VAL A 321 0.71 8.69 -6.68
CA VAL A 321 -0.03 7.44 -6.78
C VAL A 321 0.63 6.57 -7.83
N ASN A 322 1.08 5.37 -7.44
CA ASN A 322 1.70 4.43 -8.37
C ASN A 322 0.63 3.86 -9.33
N PRO A 323 0.76 4.05 -10.66
CA PRO A 323 -0.15 3.45 -11.65
C PRO A 323 -0.13 1.92 -11.66
N HIS A 324 0.91 1.30 -11.13
CA HIS A 324 1.10 -0.16 -11.14
C HIS A 324 1.30 -0.71 -9.72
N PRO A 325 0.25 -0.73 -8.88
CA PRO A 325 0.40 -1.05 -7.46
C PRO A 325 0.78 -2.52 -7.18
N PHE A 326 0.69 -3.40 -8.17
CA PHE A 326 1.15 -4.79 -8.08
C PHE A 326 2.63 -4.98 -8.42
N ILE A 327 3.27 -4.00 -9.06
CA ILE A 327 4.68 -4.08 -9.42
C ILE A 327 5.52 -3.67 -8.21
N PRO A 328 6.48 -4.50 -7.76
CA PRO A 328 7.36 -4.16 -6.66
C PRO A 328 8.11 -2.85 -6.93
N THR A 329 8.09 -1.93 -5.97
CA THR A 329 8.81 -0.64 -6.02
C THR A 329 10.21 -0.72 -5.41
N SER A 330 10.72 -1.93 -5.13
CA SER A 330 12.03 -2.12 -4.52
C SER A 330 13.16 -1.64 -5.44
N ALA A 331 14.24 -1.13 -4.85
CA ALA A 331 15.45 -0.80 -5.61
C ALA A 331 16.06 -2.02 -6.35
N ASP A 332 15.80 -3.23 -5.86
CA ASP A 332 16.25 -4.49 -6.47
C ASP A 332 15.08 -5.29 -7.06
N MET A 333 14.67 -4.93 -8.28
CA MET A 333 13.64 -5.65 -9.03
C MET A 333 14.02 -7.12 -9.28
N LYS A 334 15.33 -7.42 -9.39
CA LYS A 334 15.83 -8.77 -9.63
C LYS A 334 15.49 -9.67 -8.46
N ALA A 335 15.79 -9.23 -7.24
CA ALA A 335 15.45 -9.95 -6.01
C ALA A 335 13.93 -10.18 -5.88
N SER A 336 13.12 -9.17 -6.21
CA SER A 336 11.66 -9.29 -6.19
C SER A 336 11.15 -10.35 -7.19
N CYS A 337 11.65 -10.35 -8.42
CA CYS A 337 11.31 -11.37 -9.42
C CYS A 337 11.74 -12.78 -8.97
N GLU A 338 12.93 -12.91 -8.37
CA GLU A 338 13.41 -14.19 -7.81
C GLU A 338 12.51 -14.71 -6.70
N GLU A 339 12.07 -13.84 -5.78
CA GLU A 339 11.12 -14.21 -4.73
C GLU A 339 9.78 -14.70 -5.31
N ILE A 340 9.22 -13.97 -6.28
CA ILE A 340 7.99 -14.35 -6.97
C ILE A 340 8.13 -15.73 -7.63
N PHE A 341 9.19 -15.95 -8.41
CA PHE A 341 9.44 -17.25 -9.03
C PHE A 341 9.61 -18.36 -8.00
N ASN A 342 10.33 -18.11 -6.91
CA ASN A 342 10.52 -19.10 -5.85
C ASN A 342 9.19 -19.52 -5.22
N ILE A 343 8.25 -18.59 -5.01
CA ILE A 343 6.91 -18.93 -4.48
C ILE A 343 6.16 -19.84 -5.47
N GLN A 344 6.13 -19.48 -6.76
CA GLN A 344 5.46 -20.29 -7.80
C GLN A 344 6.10 -21.68 -7.94
N VAL A 345 7.43 -21.73 -8.02
CA VAL A 345 8.22 -22.95 -8.17
C VAL A 345 8.05 -23.89 -6.98
N MET A 346 8.17 -23.38 -5.75
CA MET A 346 8.02 -24.22 -4.56
C MET A 346 6.58 -24.72 -4.39
N GLY A 347 5.58 -23.93 -4.78
CA GLY A 347 4.19 -24.35 -4.81
C GLY A 347 3.97 -25.53 -5.76
N LEU A 348 4.44 -25.41 -7.02
CA LEU A 348 4.34 -26.49 -8.00
C LEU A 348 5.17 -27.71 -7.58
N ALA A 349 6.40 -27.50 -7.08
CA ALA A 349 7.28 -28.57 -6.62
C ALA A 349 6.59 -29.44 -5.55
N LYS A 350 5.95 -28.80 -4.57
CA LYS A 350 5.21 -29.51 -3.52
C LYS A 350 4.08 -30.36 -4.10
N ARG A 351 3.36 -29.85 -5.10
CA ARG A 351 2.26 -30.57 -5.76
C ARG A 351 2.75 -31.78 -6.55
N ILE A 352 3.84 -31.63 -7.33
CA ILE A 352 4.47 -32.73 -8.08
C ILE A 352 4.94 -33.83 -7.11
N VAL A 353 5.69 -33.46 -6.07
CA VAL A 353 6.22 -34.43 -5.09
C VAL A 353 5.09 -35.16 -4.35
N HIS A 354 4.03 -34.43 -3.95
CA HIS A 354 2.91 -35.03 -3.22
C HIS A 354 2.11 -36.05 -4.03
N THR A 355 1.87 -35.74 -5.30
CA THR A 355 1.10 -36.61 -6.21
C THR A 355 1.93 -37.73 -6.82
N GLY A 356 3.26 -37.63 -6.76
CA GLY A 356 4.17 -38.56 -7.44
C GLY A 356 4.18 -38.39 -8.96
N ALA A 357 3.58 -37.31 -9.49
CA ALA A 357 3.49 -37.05 -10.92
C ALA A 357 4.88 -37.02 -11.55
N LYS A 358 5.04 -37.77 -12.64
CA LYS A 358 6.29 -37.79 -13.44
C LYS A 358 6.25 -36.80 -14.58
N THR A 359 5.04 -36.41 -14.98
CA THR A 359 4.81 -35.49 -16.08
C THR A 359 3.90 -34.34 -15.65
N VAL A 360 4.12 -33.18 -16.27
CA VAL A 360 3.19 -32.04 -16.21
C VAL A 360 2.80 -31.68 -17.63
N VAL A 361 1.51 -31.40 -17.84
CA VAL A 361 0.93 -31.08 -19.13
C VAL A 361 0.53 -29.60 -19.11
N VAL A 362 0.96 -28.83 -20.10
CA VAL A 362 0.68 -27.40 -20.20
C VAL A 362 0.32 -27.03 -21.63
N GLY A 363 -0.77 -26.29 -21.82
CA GLY A 363 -1.14 -25.74 -23.11
C GLY A 363 -0.28 -24.50 -23.41
N ILE A 364 0.42 -24.48 -24.54
CA ILE A 364 1.31 -23.38 -24.93
C ILE A 364 0.71 -22.70 -26.16
N SER A 365 0.22 -21.47 -25.96
CA SER A 365 -0.36 -20.65 -27.03
C SER A 365 0.64 -19.71 -27.68
N GLY A 366 1.83 -19.53 -27.09
CA GLY A 366 2.77 -18.48 -27.50
C GLY A 366 2.46 -17.11 -26.88
N GLY A 367 1.42 -16.99 -26.06
CA GLY A 367 1.12 -15.79 -25.27
C GLY A 367 1.89 -15.75 -23.94
N LEU A 368 1.88 -14.56 -23.31
CA LEU A 368 2.60 -14.26 -22.06
C LEU A 368 2.26 -15.23 -20.91
N ASP A 369 0.99 -15.55 -20.71
CA ASP A 369 0.56 -16.30 -19.51
C ASP A 369 1.01 -17.76 -19.56
N SER A 370 0.83 -18.41 -20.72
CA SER A 370 1.31 -19.77 -20.95
C SER A 370 2.83 -19.86 -20.93
N THR A 371 3.52 -18.82 -21.40
CA THR A 371 4.98 -18.68 -21.34
C THR A 371 5.46 -18.63 -19.90
N LEU A 372 4.87 -17.79 -19.05
CA LEU A 372 5.23 -17.74 -17.63
C LEU A 372 5.01 -19.10 -16.93
N ALA A 373 3.86 -19.74 -17.19
CA ALA A 373 3.57 -21.05 -16.60
C ALA A 373 4.59 -22.12 -17.03
N LEU A 374 5.01 -22.11 -18.30
CA LEU A 374 6.06 -22.99 -18.81
C LEU A 374 7.41 -22.74 -18.13
N LEU A 375 7.81 -21.48 -17.98
CA LEU A 375 9.05 -21.11 -17.30
C LEU A 375 9.04 -21.56 -15.82
N VAL A 376 7.90 -21.45 -15.14
CA VAL A 376 7.72 -21.99 -13.78
C VAL A 376 7.87 -23.52 -13.78
N CYS A 377 7.29 -24.23 -14.75
CA CYS A 377 7.45 -25.68 -14.88
C CYS A 377 8.91 -26.07 -15.06
N VAL A 378 9.64 -25.41 -15.96
CA VAL A 378 11.06 -25.65 -16.22
C VAL A 378 11.90 -25.43 -14.96
N LYS A 379 11.77 -24.26 -14.32
CA LYS A 379 12.47 -23.95 -13.07
C LYS A 379 12.14 -24.95 -11.96
N THR A 380 10.91 -25.46 -11.91
CA THR A 380 10.49 -26.47 -10.94
C THR A 380 11.16 -27.82 -11.19
N PHE A 381 11.19 -28.28 -12.44
CA PHE A 381 11.85 -29.54 -12.80
C PHE A 381 13.35 -29.47 -12.53
N ASP A 382 13.99 -28.37 -12.90
CA ASP A 382 15.41 -28.14 -12.61
C ASP A 382 15.69 -28.15 -11.10
N LYS A 383 14.83 -27.48 -10.30
CA LYS A 383 14.95 -27.44 -8.84
C LYS A 383 14.80 -28.83 -8.19
N LEU A 384 13.96 -29.69 -8.77
CA LEU A 384 13.74 -31.06 -8.31
C LEU A 384 14.76 -32.07 -8.88
N GLY A 385 15.66 -31.65 -9.77
CA GLY A 385 16.55 -32.56 -10.50
C GLY A 385 15.81 -33.52 -11.43
N MET A 386 14.61 -33.17 -11.87
CA MET A 386 13.79 -33.97 -12.77
C MET A 386 14.16 -33.67 -14.22
N ASN A 387 14.03 -34.68 -15.09
CA ASN A 387 14.27 -34.49 -16.52
C ASN A 387 13.19 -33.60 -17.14
N ARG A 388 13.58 -32.49 -17.78
CA ARG A 388 12.67 -31.56 -18.48
C ARG A 388 11.77 -32.24 -19.53
N LYS A 389 12.12 -33.43 -20.04
CA LYS A 389 11.25 -34.25 -20.90
C LYS A 389 9.96 -34.73 -20.21
N GLY A 390 9.85 -34.63 -18.89
CA GLY A 390 8.58 -34.82 -18.19
C GLY A 390 7.64 -33.61 -18.32
N ILE A 391 8.10 -32.46 -18.81
CA ILE A 391 7.23 -31.33 -19.16
C ILE A 391 6.71 -31.58 -20.58
N VAL A 392 5.39 -31.64 -20.72
CA VAL A 392 4.69 -31.90 -21.98
C VAL A 392 3.95 -30.65 -22.38
N GLY A 393 4.59 -29.84 -23.22
CA GLY A 393 3.99 -28.67 -23.83
C GLY A 393 3.12 -29.07 -25.02
N VAL A 394 1.88 -28.61 -25.04
CA VAL A 394 0.92 -28.92 -26.10
C VAL A 394 0.50 -27.64 -26.78
N THR A 395 0.83 -27.49 -28.06
CA THR A 395 0.23 -26.46 -28.91
C THR A 395 -1.02 -27.04 -29.59
N MET A 396 -2.10 -26.26 -29.60
CA MET A 396 -3.43 -26.71 -30.02
C MET A 396 -4.06 -25.76 -31.03
N PRO A 397 -3.56 -25.74 -32.28
CA PRO A 397 -3.99 -24.80 -33.30
C PRO A 397 -5.47 -24.98 -33.64
N GLY A 398 -6.18 -23.84 -33.67
CA GLY A 398 -7.60 -23.73 -34.01
C GLY A 398 -7.80 -22.85 -35.24
N PHE A 399 -8.98 -22.22 -35.36
CA PHE A 399 -9.34 -21.42 -36.53
C PHE A 399 -8.70 -20.02 -36.56
N GLY A 400 -8.26 -19.51 -35.41
CA GLY A 400 -7.68 -18.16 -35.25
C GLY A 400 -6.17 -18.13 -34.96
N THR A 401 -5.49 -19.28 -34.98
CA THR A 401 -4.05 -19.36 -34.66
C THR A 401 -3.21 -18.67 -35.73
N THR A 402 -2.30 -17.80 -35.32
CA THR A 402 -1.40 -17.07 -36.23
C THR A 402 -0.04 -17.74 -36.33
N ASP A 403 0.68 -17.50 -37.43
CA ASP A 403 2.02 -18.07 -37.63
C ASP A 403 3.01 -17.57 -36.56
N ARG A 404 2.89 -16.32 -36.10
CA ARG A 404 3.83 -15.73 -35.13
C ARG A 404 3.74 -16.42 -33.77
N THR A 405 2.55 -16.52 -33.19
CA THR A 405 2.35 -17.13 -31.86
C THR A 405 2.65 -18.63 -31.88
N TYR A 406 2.27 -19.31 -32.97
CA TYR A 406 2.61 -20.71 -33.19
C TYR A 406 4.13 -20.94 -33.22
N ASN A 407 4.86 -20.15 -34.01
CA ASN A 407 6.32 -20.28 -34.12
C ASN A 407 7.01 -19.95 -32.79
N ASN A 408 6.54 -18.93 -32.06
CA ASN A 408 7.07 -18.62 -30.73
C ASN A 408 6.86 -19.77 -29.74
N ALA A 409 5.68 -20.38 -29.74
CA ALA A 409 5.38 -21.54 -28.90
C ALA A 409 6.33 -22.71 -29.19
N ILE A 410 6.46 -23.11 -30.45
CA ILE A 410 7.34 -24.22 -30.85
C ILE A 410 8.80 -23.92 -30.51
N THR A 411 9.30 -22.76 -30.94
CA THR A 411 10.71 -22.36 -30.76
C THR A 411 11.09 -22.35 -29.29
N LEU A 412 10.25 -21.79 -28.42
CA LEU A 412 10.51 -21.74 -26.98
C LEU A 412 10.51 -23.15 -26.35
N MET A 413 9.57 -24.02 -26.74
CA MET A 413 9.52 -25.38 -26.21
C MET A 413 10.76 -26.20 -26.64
N GLU A 414 11.22 -26.01 -27.89
CA GLU A 414 12.43 -26.66 -28.41
C GLU A 414 13.67 -26.21 -27.64
N SER A 415 13.87 -24.89 -27.48
CA SER A 415 15.03 -24.33 -26.79
C SER A 415 15.07 -24.72 -25.31
N LEU A 416 13.93 -24.80 -24.64
CA LEU A 416 13.83 -25.25 -23.24
C LEU A 416 14.05 -26.76 -23.07
N GLY A 417 14.01 -27.53 -24.17
CA GLY A 417 14.33 -28.96 -24.19
C GLY A 417 13.21 -29.86 -23.66
N ILE A 418 11.95 -29.42 -23.68
CA ILE A 418 10.81 -30.18 -23.15
C ILE A 418 10.28 -31.23 -24.16
N THR A 419 9.19 -31.94 -23.82
CA THR A 419 8.45 -32.79 -24.75
C THR A 419 7.35 -31.95 -25.43
N ILE A 420 7.28 -31.99 -26.75
CA ILE A 420 6.35 -31.18 -27.55
C ILE A 420 5.27 -32.07 -28.14
N ARG A 421 4.02 -31.60 -28.11
CA ARG A 421 2.91 -32.17 -28.89
C ARG A 421 2.15 -31.07 -29.61
N GLU A 422 1.75 -31.37 -30.83
CA GLU A 422 0.85 -30.54 -31.62
C GLU A 422 -0.43 -31.32 -31.87
N ILE A 423 -1.56 -30.76 -31.45
CA ILE A 423 -2.87 -31.40 -31.59
C ILE A 423 -3.88 -30.37 -32.06
N SER A 424 -4.18 -30.34 -33.36
CA SER A 424 -5.20 -29.43 -33.89
C SER A 424 -6.59 -29.76 -33.36
N ILE A 425 -7.32 -28.74 -32.93
CA ILE A 425 -8.70 -28.88 -32.44
C ILE A 425 -9.74 -28.80 -33.55
N ALA A 426 -9.34 -28.40 -34.77
CA ALA A 426 -10.27 -28.01 -35.83
C ALA A 426 -11.31 -29.08 -36.13
N LYS A 427 -10.90 -30.34 -36.32
CA LYS A 427 -11.82 -31.44 -36.65
C LYS A 427 -12.80 -31.74 -35.51
N ALA A 428 -12.32 -31.77 -34.27
CA ALA A 428 -13.14 -32.04 -33.10
C ALA A 428 -14.18 -30.93 -32.88
N VAL A 429 -13.76 -29.67 -33.01
CA VAL A 429 -14.66 -28.52 -32.87
C VAL A 429 -15.67 -28.44 -34.01
N THR A 430 -15.27 -28.70 -35.26
CA THR A 430 -16.21 -28.75 -36.40
C THR A 430 -17.27 -29.82 -36.18
N GLN A 431 -16.87 -31.03 -35.73
CA GLN A 431 -17.83 -32.08 -35.39
C GLN A 431 -18.75 -31.63 -34.24
N HIS A 432 -18.19 -31.00 -33.20
CA HIS A 432 -19.00 -30.50 -32.08
C HIS A 432 -20.02 -29.45 -32.53
N PHE A 433 -19.65 -28.55 -33.45
CA PHE A 433 -20.58 -27.60 -34.05
C PHE A 433 -21.71 -28.29 -34.79
N GLU A 434 -21.43 -29.33 -35.58
CA GLU A 434 -22.46 -30.15 -36.22
C GLU A 434 -23.38 -30.82 -35.20
N ASP A 435 -22.82 -31.41 -34.14
CA ASP A 435 -23.55 -32.14 -33.10
C ASP A 435 -24.56 -31.26 -32.35
N ILE A 436 -24.23 -29.98 -32.14
CA ILE A 436 -25.10 -29.00 -31.47
C ILE A 436 -25.91 -28.13 -32.46
N GLY A 437 -25.70 -28.28 -33.77
CA GLY A 437 -26.34 -27.47 -34.81
C GLY A 437 -25.88 -26.01 -34.86
N HIS A 438 -24.63 -25.72 -34.46
CA HIS A 438 -24.03 -24.38 -34.53
C HIS A 438 -23.43 -24.11 -35.93
N ASP A 439 -23.78 -22.98 -36.53
CA ASP A 439 -23.18 -22.56 -37.80
C ASP A 439 -21.77 -22.00 -37.56
N ALA A 440 -20.75 -22.64 -38.13
CA ALA A 440 -19.35 -22.27 -37.97
C ALA A 440 -19.01 -20.85 -38.48
N SER A 441 -19.86 -20.23 -39.30
CA SER A 441 -19.71 -18.84 -39.75
C SER A 441 -20.15 -17.81 -38.69
N VAL A 442 -20.89 -18.24 -37.66
CA VAL A 442 -21.34 -17.41 -36.55
C VAL A 442 -20.28 -17.42 -35.44
N HIS A 443 -19.44 -16.39 -35.42
CA HIS A 443 -18.35 -16.22 -34.44
C HIS A 443 -18.86 -15.57 -33.13
N ASP A 444 -19.82 -16.22 -32.48
CA ASP A 444 -20.35 -15.79 -31.18
C ASP A 444 -19.64 -16.48 -29.99
N VAL A 445 -20.18 -16.27 -28.79
CA VAL A 445 -19.64 -16.87 -27.55
C VAL A 445 -19.65 -18.41 -27.59
N THR A 446 -20.52 -19.04 -28.38
CA THR A 446 -20.54 -20.49 -28.56
C THR A 446 -19.34 -20.95 -29.37
N TYR A 447 -19.01 -20.24 -30.45
CA TYR A 447 -17.85 -20.51 -31.30
C TYR A 447 -16.53 -20.43 -30.52
N GLU A 448 -16.36 -19.36 -29.74
CA GLU A 448 -15.17 -19.14 -28.91
C GLU A 448 -15.04 -20.19 -27.79
N ASN A 449 -16.10 -20.40 -27.01
CA ASN A 449 -16.05 -21.30 -25.86
C ASN A 449 -15.89 -22.77 -26.24
N SER A 450 -16.42 -23.20 -27.39
CA SER A 450 -16.27 -24.59 -27.86
C SER A 450 -14.80 -24.94 -28.09
N GLN A 451 -14.05 -24.01 -28.69
CA GLN A 451 -12.60 -24.16 -28.88
C GLN A 451 -11.83 -24.20 -27.55
N ALA A 452 -12.16 -23.32 -26.60
CA ALA A 452 -11.49 -23.28 -25.29
C ALA A 452 -11.74 -24.56 -24.45
N ARG A 453 -12.96 -25.12 -24.52
CA ARG A 453 -13.31 -26.37 -23.84
C ARG A 453 -12.62 -27.58 -24.46
N GLU A 454 -12.58 -27.67 -25.79
CA GLU A 454 -11.88 -28.76 -26.49
C GLU A 454 -10.40 -28.80 -26.11
N ARG A 455 -9.72 -27.65 -26.07
CA ARG A 455 -8.32 -27.56 -25.61
C ARG A 455 -8.16 -28.11 -24.20
N THR A 456 -9.05 -27.76 -23.29
CA THR A 456 -9.00 -28.23 -21.90
C THR A 456 -9.24 -29.73 -21.80
N GLN A 457 -10.18 -30.26 -22.58
CA GLN A 457 -10.46 -31.69 -22.67
C GLN A 457 -9.20 -32.47 -23.12
N ILE A 458 -8.55 -32.03 -24.20
CA ILE A 458 -7.30 -32.64 -24.69
C ILE A 458 -6.22 -32.64 -23.60
N LEU A 459 -6.00 -31.52 -22.91
CA LEU A 459 -4.98 -31.42 -21.87
C LEU A 459 -5.27 -32.37 -20.70
N MET A 460 -6.53 -32.45 -20.26
CA MET A 460 -6.94 -33.33 -19.15
C MET A 460 -6.78 -34.81 -19.52
N ASP A 461 -7.21 -35.20 -20.72
CA ASP A 461 -7.10 -36.58 -21.19
C ASP A 461 -5.64 -36.98 -21.45
N LEU A 462 -4.82 -36.04 -21.93
CA LEU A 462 -3.39 -36.27 -22.05
C LEU A 462 -2.71 -36.43 -20.68
N ALA A 463 -3.11 -35.64 -19.68
CA ALA A 463 -2.62 -35.81 -18.32
C ALA A 463 -2.99 -37.20 -17.76
N ASN A 464 -4.21 -37.68 -18.02
CA ASN A 464 -4.62 -39.04 -17.67
C ASN A 464 -3.75 -40.10 -18.37
N GLN A 465 -3.55 -39.96 -19.70
CA GLN A 465 -2.73 -40.87 -20.49
C GLN A 465 -1.29 -40.96 -19.98
N LEU A 466 -0.73 -39.83 -19.53
CA LEU A 466 0.67 -39.71 -19.14
C LEU A 466 0.91 -39.85 -17.64
N GLY A 467 -0.13 -40.10 -16.84
CA GLY A 467 -0.05 -40.15 -15.37
C GLY A 467 0.48 -38.85 -14.77
N GLY A 468 0.10 -37.72 -15.38
CA GLY A 468 0.58 -36.38 -15.05
C GLY A 468 -0.52 -35.47 -14.50
N MET A 469 -0.27 -34.16 -14.58
CA MET A 469 -1.25 -33.15 -14.19
C MET A 469 -1.26 -31.94 -15.11
N VAL A 470 -2.44 -31.35 -15.30
CA VAL A 470 -2.61 -30.12 -16.09
C VAL A 470 -2.23 -28.90 -15.26
N ILE A 471 -1.30 -28.11 -15.79
CA ILE A 471 -0.88 -26.83 -15.20
C ILE A 471 -1.67 -25.69 -15.87
N GLY A 472 -2.39 -24.94 -15.05
CA GLY A 472 -3.19 -23.80 -15.50
C GLY A 472 -2.36 -22.55 -15.70
N THR A 473 -2.70 -21.79 -16.74
CA THR A 473 -1.98 -20.59 -17.17
C THR A 473 -2.70 -19.30 -16.81
N GLY A 474 -4.00 -19.37 -16.48
CA GLY A 474 -4.83 -18.19 -16.21
C GLY A 474 -4.32 -17.33 -15.04
N ASP A 475 -4.44 -16.03 -15.20
CA ASP A 475 -3.85 -15.03 -14.32
C ASP A 475 -4.85 -14.28 -13.43
N LEU A 476 -4.36 -13.52 -12.46
CA LEU A 476 -5.20 -12.83 -11.48
C LEU A 476 -6.18 -11.83 -12.14
N SER A 477 -5.77 -11.16 -13.21
CA SER A 477 -6.55 -10.13 -13.90
C SER A 477 -7.69 -10.76 -14.70
N GLU A 478 -7.43 -11.88 -15.38
CA GLU A 478 -8.43 -12.69 -16.06
C GLU A 478 -9.45 -13.24 -15.06
N LEU A 479 -8.99 -13.72 -13.91
CA LEU A 479 -9.86 -14.17 -12.82
C LEU A 479 -10.73 -13.05 -12.25
N ALA A 480 -10.18 -11.84 -12.11
CA ALA A 480 -10.92 -10.66 -11.64
C ALA A 480 -12.06 -10.30 -12.58
N LEU A 481 -11.77 -10.22 -13.89
CA LEU A 481 -12.73 -9.83 -14.92
C LEU A 481 -13.61 -10.99 -15.40
N GLY A 482 -13.32 -12.21 -14.95
CA GLY A 482 -13.89 -13.45 -15.49
C GLY A 482 -13.66 -13.60 -16.98
N TRP A 483 -12.50 -13.16 -17.46
CA TRP A 483 -12.08 -13.29 -18.86
C TRP A 483 -11.44 -14.65 -19.09
N ALA A 484 -12.28 -15.68 -18.94
CA ALA A 484 -11.91 -17.09 -19.10
C ALA A 484 -13.17 -17.90 -19.41
N THR A 485 -13.03 -19.04 -20.08
CA THR A 485 -14.16 -19.94 -20.33
C THR A 485 -14.45 -20.78 -19.09
N TYR A 486 -15.70 -20.78 -18.63
CA TYR A 486 -16.12 -21.68 -17.56
C TYR A 486 -16.06 -23.14 -18.04
N ASN A 487 -15.33 -23.97 -17.30
CA ASN A 487 -14.91 -25.34 -17.64
C ASN A 487 -14.11 -25.44 -18.95
N GLY A 488 -13.41 -24.37 -19.31
CA GLY A 488 -12.35 -24.36 -20.31
C GLY A 488 -11.03 -23.95 -19.66
N ASP A 489 -10.38 -22.95 -20.23
CA ASP A 489 -9.04 -22.46 -19.87
C ASP A 489 -8.86 -22.06 -18.40
N HIS A 490 -9.93 -21.73 -17.68
CA HIS A 490 -9.84 -21.45 -16.25
C HIS A 490 -9.57 -22.70 -15.40
N MET A 491 -9.86 -23.91 -15.92
CA MET A 491 -9.78 -25.16 -15.18
C MET A 491 -8.44 -25.84 -15.40
N SER A 492 -7.84 -26.32 -14.31
CA SER A 492 -6.59 -27.08 -14.30
C SER A 492 -6.49 -27.89 -13.01
N MET A 493 -5.45 -28.72 -12.88
CA MET A 493 -5.16 -29.40 -11.63
C MET A 493 -4.34 -28.51 -10.68
N TYR A 494 -3.59 -27.55 -11.21
CA TYR A 494 -2.85 -26.56 -10.43
C TYR A 494 -2.54 -25.29 -11.25
N GLY A 495 -3.01 -24.11 -10.83
CA GLY A 495 -2.83 -22.83 -11.50
C GLY A 495 -1.66 -22.02 -10.93
N VAL A 496 -0.51 -22.04 -11.60
CA VAL A 496 0.72 -21.38 -11.11
C VAL A 496 0.69 -19.85 -11.23
N ASN A 497 -0.15 -19.32 -12.12
CA ASN A 497 -0.29 -17.87 -12.36
C ASN A 497 -1.49 -17.24 -11.65
N ALA A 498 -2.29 -18.02 -10.90
CA ALA A 498 -3.59 -17.56 -10.36
C ALA A 498 -3.52 -16.34 -9.41
N SER A 499 -2.33 -15.96 -8.96
CA SER A 499 -2.08 -14.80 -8.10
C SER A 499 -1.15 -13.75 -8.75
N ILE A 500 -0.78 -13.91 -10.01
CA ILE A 500 0.05 -12.96 -10.76
C ILE A 500 -0.88 -12.11 -11.63
N PRO A 501 -0.90 -10.78 -11.48
CA PRO A 501 -1.65 -9.90 -12.36
C PRO A 501 -0.95 -9.74 -13.71
N LYS A 502 -1.71 -9.49 -14.78
CA LYS A 502 -1.18 -9.41 -16.15
C LYS A 502 -0.13 -8.31 -16.30
N THR A 503 -0.27 -7.20 -15.57
CA THR A 503 0.75 -6.15 -15.47
C THR A 503 2.11 -6.63 -14.95
N LEU A 504 2.15 -7.66 -14.10
CA LEU A 504 3.39 -8.20 -13.54
C LEU A 504 4.03 -9.29 -14.42
N ILE A 505 3.23 -10.01 -15.23
CA ILE A 505 3.72 -11.12 -16.07
C ILE A 505 4.85 -10.66 -17.01
N ARG A 506 4.67 -9.50 -17.67
CA ARG A 506 5.69 -8.93 -18.57
C ARG A 506 7.05 -8.79 -17.87
N HIS A 507 7.08 -8.29 -16.64
CA HIS A 507 8.31 -8.10 -15.88
C HIS A 507 8.98 -9.43 -15.52
N LEU A 508 8.19 -10.45 -15.18
CA LEU A 508 8.71 -11.78 -14.86
C LEU A 508 9.31 -12.48 -16.08
N VAL A 509 8.63 -12.39 -17.24
CA VAL A 509 9.13 -12.95 -18.49
C VAL A 509 10.39 -12.22 -18.94
N ASN A 510 10.40 -10.89 -18.88
CA ASN A 510 11.58 -10.08 -19.22
C ASN A 510 12.77 -10.39 -18.31
N TYR A 511 12.52 -10.56 -17.00
CA TYR A 511 13.55 -10.99 -16.06
C TYR A 511 14.18 -12.33 -16.47
N VAL A 512 13.40 -13.30 -16.93
CA VAL A 512 13.95 -14.58 -17.42
C VAL A 512 14.75 -14.40 -18.71
N ALA A 513 14.27 -13.59 -19.65
CA ALA A 513 15.00 -13.25 -20.87
C ALA A 513 16.40 -12.68 -20.56
N GLU A 514 16.52 -11.86 -19.52
CA GLU A 514 17.77 -11.17 -19.15
C GLU A 514 18.63 -11.93 -18.13
N SER A 515 18.11 -12.97 -17.44
CA SER A 515 18.79 -13.65 -16.32
C SER A 515 19.53 -14.95 -16.68
N GLY A 516 19.77 -15.20 -17.98
CA GLY A 516 20.72 -16.24 -18.42
C GLY A 516 20.11 -17.45 -19.12
N VAL A 517 19.05 -17.24 -19.91
CA VAL A 517 18.65 -18.22 -20.95
C VAL A 517 19.59 -18.12 -22.16
N ASP A 518 19.57 -19.12 -23.04
CA ASP A 518 20.29 -19.06 -24.32
C ASP A 518 19.73 -17.97 -25.24
N GLU A 519 20.51 -17.58 -26.26
CA GLU A 519 20.16 -16.48 -27.16
C GLU A 519 18.84 -16.70 -27.91
N GLN A 520 18.54 -17.95 -28.31
CA GLN A 520 17.31 -18.28 -29.00
C GLN A 520 16.09 -18.14 -28.08
N SER A 521 16.19 -18.67 -26.85
CA SER A 521 15.18 -18.47 -25.81
C SER A 521 14.97 -16.98 -25.50
N ARG A 522 16.05 -16.20 -25.36
CA ARG A 522 15.97 -14.76 -25.09
C ARG A 522 15.19 -14.03 -26.18
N ASN A 523 15.59 -14.22 -27.44
CA ASN A 523 14.93 -13.55 -28.58
C ASN A 523 13.45 -13.94 -28.68
N THR A 524 13.12 -15.21 -28.44
CA THR A 524 11.74 -15.69 -28.46
C THR A 524 10.91 -15.09 -27.33
N LEU A 525 11.46 -15.00 -26.10
CA LEU A 525 10.76 -14.39 -24.97
C LEU A 525 10.51 -12.89 -25.19
N LEU A 526 11.47 -12.17 -25.78
CA LEU A 526 11.29 -10.77 -26.17
C LEU A 526 10.21 -10.62 -27.25
N ASP A 527 10.18 -11.49 -28.26
CA ASP A 527 9.12 -11.45 -29.28
C ASP A 527 7.72 -11.73 -28.70
N ILE A 528 7.62 -12.63 -27.70
CA ILE A 528 6.38 -12.88 -26.96
C ILE A 528 5.95 -11.65 -26.16
N ILE A 529 6.88 -10.92 -25.55
CA ILE A 529 6.62 -9.67 -24.84
C ILE A 529 6.09 -8.59 -25.78
N ASP A 530 6.59 -8.54 -27.01
CA ASP A 530 6.20 -7.58 -28.05
C ASP A 530 4.97 -8.02 -28.85
N THR A 531 4.41 -9.19 -28.54
CA THR A 531 3.19 -9.68 -29.19
C THR A 531 1.94 -9.05 -28.53
N PRO A 532 1.01 -8.45 -29.30
CA PRO A 532 -0.22 -7.88 -28.76
C PRO A 532 -1.09 -8.90 -28.01
N ILE A 533 -1.76 -8.47 -26.93
CA ILE A 533 -2.63 -9.33 -26.11
C ILE A 533 -3.94 -9.65 -26.85
N SER A 534 -4.16 -10.93 -27.16
CA SER A 534 -5.34 -11.43 -27.90
C SER A 534 -5.68 -12.87 -27.54
N PRO A 535 -6.96 -13.31 -27.63
CA PRO A 535 -7.35 -14.69 -27.33
C PRO A 535 -7.21 -15.66 -28.53
N GLU A 536 -6.86 -15.18 -29.73
CA GLU A 536 -6.66 -15.99 -30.97
C GLU A 536 -7.77 -17.03 -31.27
N LEU A 537 -9.03 -16.70 -30.99
CA LEU A 537 -10.18 -17.62 -31.23
C LEU A 537 -10.89 -17.38 -32.55
N ILE A 538 -10.75 -16.19 -33.14
CA ILE A 538 -11.40 -15.76 -34.39
C ILE A 538 -10.35 -15.70 -35.51
N PRO A 539 -10.69 -16.05 -36.76
CA PRO A 539 -9.78 -15.93 -37.89
C PRO A 539 -9.17 -14.52 -38.02
N ALA A 540 -7.88 -14.47 -38.40
CA ALA A 540 -7.16 -13.24 -38.70
C ALA A 540 -7.84 -12.44 -39.83
N ASP A 541 -7.52 -11.15 -39.95
CA ASP A 541 -7.99 -10.34 -41.07
C ASP A 541 -7.36 -10.78 -42.41
N GLU A 542 -7.81 -10.19 -43.52
CA GLU A 542 -7.32 -10.52 -44.88
C GLU A 542 -5.80 -10.30 -45.06
N ASN A 543 -5.15 -9.58 -44.14
CA ASN A 543 -3.72 -9.28 -44.12
C ASN A 543 -2.95 -10.13 -43.08
N GLY A 544 -3.59 -11.09 -42.41
CA GLY A 544 -2.99 -11.95 -41.40
C GLY A 544 -2.80 -11.28 -40.03
N ASN A 545 -3.38 -10.10 -39.80
CA ASN A 545 -3.30 -9.43 -38.50
C ASN A 545 -4.38 -9.96 -37.54
N ILE A 546 -4.06 -9.89 -36.25
CA ILE A 546 -4.97 -10.22 -35.16
C ILE A 546 -6.20 -9.29 -35.23
N LYS A 547 -7.37 -9.87 -35.50
CA LYS A 547 -8.64 -9.16 -35.67
C LYS A 547 -9.30 -8.76 -34.34
N GLN A 548 -9.04 -9.52 -33.27
CA GLN A 548 -9.60 -9.28 -31.93
C GLN A 548 -8.47 -8.98 -30.95
N LYS A 549 -8.39 -7.74 -30.45
CA LYS A 549 -7.55 -7.41 -29.30
C LYS A 549 -8.40 -7.52 -28.04
N THR A 550 -7.92 -8.27 -27.05
CA THR A 550 -8.67 -8.51 -25.81
C THR A 550 -9.05 -7.18 -25.14
N GLU A 551 -8.09 -6.25 -25.11
CA GLU A 551 -8.23 -4.96 -24.43
C GLU A 551 -9.31 -4.04 -25.04
N ASP A 552 -9.67 -4.23 -26.31
CA ASP A 552 -10.75 -3.47 -26.94
C ASP A 552 -12.14 -3.84 -26.35
N LEU A 553 -12.29 -5.09 -25.88
CA LEU A 553 -13.53 -5.64 -25.34
C LEU A 553 -13.59 -5.55 -23.81
N VAL A 554 -12.51 -5.90 -23.11
CA VAL A 554 -12.49 -5.89 -21.64
C VAL A 554 -11.91 -4.61 -21.04
N GLY A 555 -11.14 -3.84 -21.80
CA GLY A 555 -10.42 -2.66 -21.33
C GLY A 555 -8.95 -2.96 -21.01
N PRO A 556 -8.15 -1.90 -20.79
CA PRO A 556 -6.72 -2.03 -20.51
C PRO A 556 -6.50 -2.71 -19.15
N TYR A 557 -5.63 -3.71 -19.12
CA TYR A 557 -5.34 -4.46 -17.90
C TYR A 557 -4.67 -3.59 -16.82
N GLU A 558 -3.90 -2.57 -17.21
CA GLU A 558 -3.32 -1.60 -16.29
C GLU A 558 -4.37 -0.93 -15.39
N LEU A 559 -5.48 -0.45 -15.98
CA LEU A 559 -6.57 0.15 -15.20
C LEU A 559 -7.27 -0.89 -14.32
N HIS A 560 -7.55 -2.09 -14.85
CA HIS A 560 -8.26 -3.12 -14.09
C HIS A 560 -7.44 -3.66 -12.92
N ASP A 561 -6.14 -3.83 -13.11
CA ASP A 561 -5.22 -4.21 -12.03
C ASP A 561 -5.13 -3.10 -10.98
N PHE A 562 -5.08 -1.83 -11.40
CA PHE A 562 -5.16 -0.71 -10.47
C PHE A 562 -6.46 -0.74 -9.65
N PHE A 563 -7.61 -0.88 -10.31
CA PHE A 563 -8.91 -0.96 -9.63
C PHE A 563 -8.98 -2.17 -8.70
N LEU A 564 -8.54 -3.33 -9.16
CA LEU A 564 -8.51 -4.58 -8.40
C LEU A 564 -7.72 -4.43 -7.11
N TYR A 565 -6.54 -3.81 -7.20
CA TYR A 565 -5.68 -3.59 -6.05
C TYR A 565 -6.40 -2.80 -4.96
N TYR A 566 -6.89 -1.60 -5.28
CA TYR A 566 -7.52 -0.73 -4.27
C TYR A 566 -8.88 -1.26 -3.80
N PHE A 567 -9.63 -1.92 -4.67
CA PHE A 567 -10.90 -2.54 -4.33
C PHE A 567 -10.73 -3.68 -3.33
N LEU A 568 -9.77 -4.60 -3.57
CA LEU A 568 -9.57 -5.77 -2.71
C LEU A 568 -8.70 -5.50 -1.49
N ARG A 569 -7.59 -4.77 -1.67
CA ARG A 569 -6.61 -4.58 -0.60
C ARG A 569 -7.14 -3.69 0.51
N PHE A 570 -7.89 -2.65 0.15
CA PHE A 570 -8.33 -1.62 1.10
C PHE A 570 -9.84 -1.43 1.18
N GLY A 571 -10.62 -2.09 0.32
CA GLY A 571 -12.07 -2.00 0.31
C GLY A 571 -12.59 -0.64 -0.16
N TYR A 572 -11.82 0.07 -1.00
CA TYR A 572 -12.18 1.42 -1.41
C TYR A 572 -13.42 1.44 -2.29
N ARG A 573 -14.23 2.47 -2.09
CA ARG A 573 -15.37 2.76 -2.96
C ARG A 573 -14.90 3.27 -4.33
N PRO A 574 -15.68 3.05 -5.40
CA PRO A 574 -15.39 3.55 -6.74
C PRO A 574 -14.98 5.01 -6.81
N ALA A 575 -15.63 5.91 -6.07
CA ALA A 575 -15.28 7.34 -6.08
C ALA A 575 -13.84 7.64 -5.64
N LYS A 576 -13.33 6.91 -4.65
CA LYS A 576 -11.94 7.05 -4.22
C LYS A 576 -10.98 6.42 -5.21
N ILE A 577 -11.32 5.25 -5.75
CA ILE A 577 -10.52 4.57 -6.79
C ILE A 577 -10.38 5.47 -8.02
N TYR A 578 -11.47 6.13 -8.43
CA TYR A 578 -11.47 7.08 -9.54
C TYR A 578 -10.54 8.27 -9.29
N LEU A 579 -10.64 8.91 -8.11
CA LEU A 579 -9.72 9.98 -7.72
C LEU A 579 -8.25 9.54 -7.80
N LEU A 580 -7.92 8.38 -7.25
CA LEU A 580 -6.57 7.83 -7.28
C LEU A 580 -6.11 7.53 -8.71
N ALA A 581 -7.00 6.99 -9.55
CA ALA A 581 -6.71 6.70 -10.94
C ALA A 581 -6.44 7.99 -11.75
N LYS A 582 -7.21 9.06 -11.54
CA LYS A 582 -6.92 10.36 -12.16
C LYS A 582 -5.51 10.83 -11.82
N LYS A 583 -5.13 10.76 -10.55
CA LYS A 583 -3.77 11.15 -10.12
C LYS A 583 -2.68 10.24 -10.68
N ALA A 584 -2.97 8.95 -10.87
CA ALA A 584 -1.99 7.98 -11.37
C ALA A 584 -1.81 8.02 -12.91
N PHE A 585 -2.86 8.37 -13.67
CA PHE A 585 -2.88 8.21 -15.13
C PHE A 585 -3.06 9.51 -15.93
N ILE A 586 -3.53 10.58 -15.30
CA ILE A 586 -3.73 11.92 -15.90
C ILE A 586 -2.68 12.88 -15.33
N ASP A 587 -2.72 13.10 -14.02
CA ASP A 587 -1.90 14.09 -13.33
C ASP A 587 -0.65 13.45 -12.69
N THR A 588 0.01 12.56 -13.43
CA THR A 588 1.06 11.71 -12.89
C THR A 588 2.37 12.47 -12.66
N ASP A 589 2.85 12.45 -11.42
CA ASP A 589 4.21 12.85 -11.05
C ASP A 589 5.19 11.67 -11.09
N VAL A 590 4.69 10.46 -11.40
CA VAL A 590 5.44 9.21 -11.41
C VAL A 590 5.62 8.74 -12.86
N GLN A 591 6.81 8.24 -13.19
CA GLN A 591 7.07 7.65 -14.49
C GLN A 591 6.18 6.42 -14.71
N ARG A 592 5.24 6.54 -15.64
CA ARG A 592 4.38 5.44 -16.10
C ARG A 592 5.14 4.66 -17.18
N VAL A 593 5.32 3.36 -16.96
CA VAL A 593 5.84 2.43 -17.97
C VAL A 593 4.64 1.75 -18.62
N LYS A 594 4.54 1.82 -19.95
CA LYS A 594 3.46 1.15 -20.67
C LYS A 594 3.57 -0.37 -20.53
N ILE A 595 2.44 -1.03 -20.33
CA ILE A 595 2.35 -2.49 -20.18
C ILE A 595 2.01 -3.16 -21.51
N SER A 596 1.41 -2.42 -22.43
CA SER A 596 1.06 -2.83 -23.80
C SER A 596 1.46 -1.69 -24.74
N ASP A 597 1.96 -2.00 -25.93
CA ASP A 597 2.20 -0.97 -26.97
C ASP A 597 0.89 -0.30 -27.42
N ASN A 598 -0.25 -0.93 -27.14
CA ASN A 598 -1.57 -0.36 -27.37
C ASN A 598 -2.04 0.58 -26.25
N ASP A 599 -1.35 0.62 -25.10
CA ASP A 599 -1.71 1.55 -24.04
C ASP A 599 -1.49 2.99 -24.51
N PRO A 600 -2.49 3.88 -24.37
CA PRO A 600 -2.32 5.28 -24.72
C PRO A 600 -1.32 5.92 -23.75
N ASP A 601 -0.65 6.99 -24.18
CA ASP A 601 0.29 7.74 -23.34
C ASP A 601 -0.37 8.29 -22.06
N SER A 602 -1.67 8.58 -22.12
CA SER A 602 -2.51 8.93 -20.98
C SER A 602 -3.95 8.47 -21.23
N TYR A 603 -4.72 8.25 -20.16
CA TYR A 603 -6.15 7.96 -20.23
C TYR A 603 -6.94 9.22 -19.90
N ASP A 604 -8.03 9.51 -20.60
CA ASP A 604 -8.95 10.56 -20.18
C ASP A 604 -9.90 10.10 -19.06
N GLU A 605 -10.55 11.06 -18.41
CA GLU A 605 -11.51 10.86 -17.33
C GLU A 605 -12.67 9.91 -17.71
N GLU A 606 -13.24 10.09 -18.90
CA GLU A 606 -14.35 9.28 -19.40
C GLU A 606 -13.92 7.82 -19.60
N THR A 607 -12.70 7.59 -20.06
CA THR A 607 -12.11 6.26 -20.24
C THR A 607 -11.93 5.56 -18.90
N ILE A 608 -11.35 6.24 -17.90
CA ILE A 608 -11.20 5.68 -16.55
C ILE A 608 -12.58 5.35 -15.96
N LYS A 609 -13.55 6.27 -16.06
CA LYS A 609 -14.92 6.07 -15.56
C LYS A 609 -15.62 4.90 -16.25
N LYS A 610 -15.51 4.77 -17.58
CA LYS A 610 -16.06 3.66 -18.36
C LYS A 610 -15.51 2.32 -17.89
N TRP A 611 -14.19 2.21 -17.73
CA TRP A 611 -13.56 0.95 -17.36
C TRP A 611 -13.75 0.60 -15.88
N LEU A 612 -13.84 1.58 -14.98
CA LEU A 612 -14.20 1.35 -13.58
C LEU A 612 -15.61 0.77 -13.43
N LYS A 613 -16.60 1.29 -14.18
CA LYS A 613 -17.95 0.70 -14.24
C LYS A 613 -17.92 -0.73 -14.77
N THR A 614 -17.12 -0.96 -15.81
CA THR A 614 -16.96 -2.29 -16.42
C THR A 614 -16.31 -3.27 -15.43
N PHE A 615 -15.28 -2.85 -14.71
CA PHE A 615 -14.62 -3.59 -13.65
C PHE A 615 -15.64 -4.01 -12.60
N VAL A 616 -16.36 -3.07 -11.99
CA VAL A 616 -17.36 -3.36 -10.94
C VAL A 616 -18.40 -4.36 -11.43
N ARG A 617 -19.00 -4.14 -12.60
CA ARG A 617 -20.01 -5.05 -13.16
C ARG A 617 -19.45 -6.46 -13.38
N ARG A 618 -18.30 -6.57 -14.05
CA ARG A 618 -17.71 -7.87 -14.39
C ARG A 618 -17.20 -8.59 -13.16
N PHE A 619 -16.55 -7.87 -12.25
CA PHE A 619 -16.04 -8.41 -11.01
C PHE A 619 -17.16 -9.12 -10.24
N PHE A 620 -18.32 -8.50 -10.04
CA PHE A 620 -19.44 -9.17 -9.36
C PHE A 620 -20.04 -10.33 -10.17
N ASN A 621 -20.40 -10.08 -11.44
CA ASN A 621 -21.11 -11.08 -12.26
C ASN A 621 -20.31 -12.36 -12.53
N GLN A 622 -18.98 -12.31 -12.40
CA GLN A 622 -18.11 -13.43 -12.73
C GLN A 622 -17.61 -14.21 -11.49
N GLN A 623 -18.13 -13.91 -10.30
CA GLN A 623 -17.74 -14.60 -9.06
C GLN A 623 -17.98 -16.11 -9.09
N PHE A 624 -18.99 -16.59 -9.82
CA PHE A 624 -19.25 -18.02 -9.96
C PHE A 624 -18.05 -18.78 -10.56
N LYS A 625 -17.30 -18.17 -11.48
CA LYS A 625 -16.07 -18.76 -12.03
C LYS A 625 -14.99 -18.89 -10.97
N ARG A 626 -14.88 -17.88 -10.09
CA ARG A 626 -13.89 -17.88 -9.00
C ARG A 626 -14.20 -18.86 -7.88
N SER A 627 -15.48 -19.21 -7.71
CA SER A 627 -15.92 -20.13 -6.66
C SER A 627 -15.39 -21.56 -6.86
N CYS A 628 -15.01 -21.94 -8.09
CA CYS A 628 -14.40 -23.24 -8.40
C CYS A 628 -12.99 -23.11 -9.01
N LEU A 629 -12.16 -22.21 -8.46
CA LEU A 629 -10.78 -22.09 -8.92
C LEU A 629 -9.92 -23.28 -8.55
N PRO A 630 -9.04 -23.76 -9.47
CA PRO A 630 -7.96 -24.68 -9.16
C PRO A 630 -7.09 -24.20 -7.99
N ASP A 631 -6.34 -25.11 -7.39
CA ASP A 631 -5.33 -24.74 -6.40
C ASP A 631 -4.18 -23.98 -7.06
N GLY A 632 -3.62 -23.02 -6.36
CA GLY A 632 -2.48 -22.23 -6.81
C GLY A 632 -1.87 -21.46 -5.66
N PRO A 633 -0.58 -21.07 -5.74
CA PRO A 633 0.06 -20.30 -4.69
C PRO A 633 -0.43 -18.86 -4.71
N LYS A 634 -0.69 -18.28 -3.54
CA LYS A 634 -0.76 -16.83 -3.36
C LYS A 634 0.66 -16.27 -3.44
N VAL A 635 0.85 -15.25 -4.27
CA VAL A 635 2.16 -14.61 -4.48
C VAL A 635 2.13 -13.17 -3.97
N GLY A 636 1.23 -12.35 -4.52
CA GLY A 636 1.09 -10.95 -4.14
C GLY A 636 0.31 -10.72 -2.85
N SER A 637 0.08 -9.44 -2.55
CA SER A 637 -0.71 -8.99 -1.39
C SER A 637 -2.23 -9.24 -1.55
N VAL A 638 -2.67 -9.61 -2.75
CA VAL A 638 -4.06 -9.88 -3.14
C VAL A 638 -4.15 -11.23 -3.87
N SER A 639 -5.16 -12.03 -3.53
CA SER A 639 -5.54 -13.25 -4.24
C SER A 639 -7.06 -13.33 -4.39
N LEU A 640 -7.52 -14.07 -5.40
CA LEU A 640 -8.94 -14.28 -5.69
C LEU A 640 -9.45 -15.67 -5.30
N SER A 641 -8.62 -16.45 -4.60
CA SER A 641 -9.02 -17.78 -4.13
C SER A 641 -10.17 -17.68 -3.13
N PRO A 642 -11.29 -18.42 -3.33
CA PRO A 642 -12.40 -18.49 -2.37
C PRO A 642 -12.01 -19.18 -1.06
N ARG A 643 -10.85 -19.85 -1.05
CA ARG A 643 -10.28 -20.54 0.12
C ARG A 643 -9.37 -19.62 0.93
N GLY A 644 -8.88 -18.54 0.33
CA GLY A 644 -7.97 -17.57 0.93
C GLY A 644 -8.61 -16.20 1.08
N ASP A 645 -8.05 -15.21 0.38
CA ASP A 645 -8.28 -13.78 0.57
C ASP A 645 -9.69 -13.30 0.22
N TRP A 646 -10.37 -13.90 -0.76
CA TRP A 646 -11.62 -13.34 -1.31
C TRP A 646 -12.80 -14.30 -1.20
N ARG A 647 -13.75 -13.98 -0.32
CA ARG A 647 -15.00 -14.74 -0.14
C ARG A 647 -16.20 -13.86 -0.44
N MET A 648 -16.78 -14.03 -1.63
CA MET A 648 -17.99 -13.33 -2.05
C MET A 648 -19.04 -14.33 -2.54
N PRO A 649 -20.33 -14.16 -2.19
CA PRO A 649 -21.42 -14.93 -2.77
C PRO A 649 -21.45 -14.79 -4.30
N SER A 650 -21.72 -15.87 -5.02
CA SER A 650 -21.76 -15.84 -6.50
C SER A 650 -22.97 -15.08 -7.07
N ASP A 651 -23.97 -14.88 -6.23
CA ASP A 651 -25.25 -14.20 -6.46
C ASP A 651 -25.28 -12.79 -5.84
N ALA A 652 -24.11 -12.24 -5.46
CA ALA A 652 -23.99 -10.87 -4.96
C ALA A 652 -24.31 -9.84 -6.06
N ASN A 653 -25.00 -8.76 -5.68
CA ASN A 653 -25.36 -7.67 -6.59
C ASN A 653 -24.40 -6.48 -6.46
N SER A 654 -23.98 -5.89 -7.59
CA SER A 654 -23.08 -4.74 -7.65
C SER A 654 -23.77 -3.36 -7.58
N THR A 655 -25.08 -3.29 -7.33
CA THR A 655 -25.92 -2.07 -7.50
C THR A 655 -25.31 -0.84 -6.81
N ILE A 656 -24.94 -0.94 -5.53
CA ILE A 656 -24.45 0.23 -4.77
C ILE A 656 -23.07 0.70 -5.25
N TRP A 657 -22.23 -0.20 -5.76
CA TRP A 657 -20.93 0.15 -6.33
C TRP A 657 -21.07 0.74 -7.73
N LEU A 658 -22.00 0.24 -8.54
CA LEU A 658 -22.29 0.82 -9.84
C LEU A 658 -22.87 2.22 -9.70
N GLN A 659 -23.80 2.43 -8.76
CA GLN A 659 -24.34 3.75 -8.47
C GLN A 659 -23.25 4.73 -8.03
N ASP A 660 -22.29 4.29 -7.20
CA ASP A 660 -21.13 5.11 -6.82
C ASP A 660 -20.26 5.47 -8.05
N ALA A 661 -20.06 4.52 -8.97
CA ALA A 661 -19.27 4.72 -10.19
C ALA A 661 -20.00 5.55 -11.27
N GLU A 662 -21.34 5.59 -11.25
CA GLU A 662 -22.15 6.41 -12.17
C GLU A 662 -22.16 7.88 -11.76
N ASN A 663 -22.17 8.15 -10.44
CA ASN A 663 -22.22 9.48 -9.84
C ASN A 663 -20.86 10.21 -9.79
N LEU A 664 -19.81 9.66 -10.40
CA LEU A 664 -18.46 10.24 -10.45
C LEU A 664 -18.38 11.57 -11.18
#